data_AF-A0A7Y0S4I4-F1
#
_entry.id   AF-A0A7Y0S4I4-F1
#
_cell.length_a   1.000
_cell.length_b   1.000
_cell.length_c   1.000
_cell.angle_alpha   90.00
_cell.angle_beta   90.00
_cell.angle_gamma   90.00
#
_symmetry.space_group_name_H-M   'P 1'
#
loop_
_entity.id
_entity.type
_entity.pdbx_description
1 polymer ?
#
loop_
_entity_poly.entity_id
_entity_poly.type
_entity_poly.pdbx_seq_one_letter_code
_entity_poly.pdbx_strand_id
1 'polypeptide(L)'
;MFNTHFNIVTSNTFKLSTTALIGLLSLTFNATAQSQDIPHGHVIQQEKLVSPTAKGKRQQAQDNTSALKQAMADYRGASAKNKHHYLEQMISLAHGRQALLSELFQSDPSAVAQVTLTAKARKGMPGKVQALLEQEQTLEGELEVFYEDYEDHSKSRLRHVLNTSEGLIEVHGSSQSPINAIQSGAKVRARGWKFDNQSALVLEESQQSLLVLADGSTGSASTSTSSFTLSNTLGEQSTLVMLVNFQDDVQEPWTVEEVTDLVFGSVNDFYKENSNNQTWFAGDVLGYYTLPINSVCDTAQIYTASKDVAATKNVDIDSYSRVVFVFPKIADCGWTGKGTVGGTPSRTWVNGSLTLRTVAHELGHNLGLHHAKKLECGVDVISGDCYTIEYGDSLEIMGAPGFTGHFNAFNKDSLGWFSTESSSVAGKIIEVSSDGSYILEPYELAPEGEAKAIKVQRGVDSTGKKLWYYLEYRQPTGFDSYLESYPSLTSGVTMRLGTESDMNSSQIIDLTPASQVMDWNDSTLAVGSTYTDADAGITMTTEWADNTGASVHISFTQPVCNKSDPVVTVSPSQNVEAESGSTLGYNVTVTNNDAAGCDASEFEVDALVPSGWTATSSTLNLDPGASESVLIDVTSDVAATDGNYSLLFNVTNSADTNYFTKATENYVIETPVEACLRGTPLLVLSASQTDELEAGSTASYTATLTNQDSATCDASTFTLAASVPSGWSANSGAITLNPSETQSLTMNITSSTEATEGTYDIAITAQHLSDSSLSVSKRVSFSISAPVPVPVNTAPTAQTDRVEVTSKDSVSINVLANDSDPEGDRLTITSVTQGSKGSVQITSNGQLIYTPAKSFKGSDSFSYTISDGYLTSTASVYISMASSSGNDSSKGKGRK
;
A
#
# COMPACT_ATOMS: atom_id res chain seq x y z
N MET A 1 -71.20 12.96 11.72
CA MET A 1 -72.25 14.01 11.59
C MET A 1 -71.57 15.36 11.50
N PHE A 2 -72.07 16.22 10.63
CA PHE A 2 -71.69 17.62 10.32
C PHE A 2 -70.46 17.90 9.44
N ASN A 3 -70.81 18.17 8.17
CA ASN A 3 -70.17 18.94 7.10
C ASN A 3 -69.62 20.33 7.51
N THR A 4 -68.57 20.78 6.81
CA THR A 4 -68.53 21.96 5.89
C THR A 4 -67.14 22.00 5.22
N HIS A 5 -66.94 21.58 3.96
CA HIS A 5 -66.92 22.38 2.71
C HIS A 5 -66.37 23.82 2.79
N PHE A 6 -65.21 24.09 2.16
CA PHE A 6 -65.07 25.01 1.01
C PHE A 6 -63.69 24.83 0.34
N ASN A 7 -63.56 25.40 -0.86
CA ASN A 7 -62.92 24.83 -2.04
C ASN A 7 -61.88 25.81 -2.65
N ILE A 8 -60.82 25.24 -3.26
CA ILE A 8 -60.08 25.67 -4.48
C ILE A 8 -59.20 26.97 -4.43
N VAL A 9 -57.96 26.85 -4.93
CA VAL A 9 -57.37 27.56 -6.11
C VAL A 9 -55.87 27.92 -5.92
N THR A 10 -55.04 27.05 -6.50
CA THR A 10 -53.87 27.28 -7.39
C THR A 10 -52.67 28.19 -7.02
N SER A 11 -51.52 27.52 -7.12
CA SER A 11 -50.38 27.80 -8.04
C SER A 11 -49.35 28.90 -7.72
N ASN A 12 -48.11 28.42 -7.89
CA ASN A 12 -46.95 29.05 -8.51
C ASN A 12 -46.04 29.97 -7.68
N THR A 13 -44.90 29.36 -7.32
CA THR A 13 -43.52 29.75 -7.65
C THR A 13 -43.10 31.21 -7.43
N PHE A 14 -42.02 31.43 -6.66
CA PHE A 14 -40.78 32.07 -7.14
C PHE A 14 -39.71 32.15 -6.02
N LYS A 15 -38.63 31.38 -6.22
CA LYS A 15 -37.20 31.75 -6.19
C LYS A 15 -36.66 32.79 -5.18
N LEU A 16 -35.68 32.29 -4.41
CA LEU A 16 -34.37 32.84 -4.01
C LEU A 16 -34.25 34.33 -3.64
N SER A 17 -33.74 34.55 -2.42
CA SER A 17 -32.60 35.47 -2.23
C SER A 17 -31.81 35.13 -0.96
N THR A 18 -30.51 34.94 -1.19
CA THR A 18 -29.36 34.83 -0.29
C THR A 18 -29.22 35.97 0.72
N THR A 19 -28.83 35.69 1.96
CA THR A 19 -27.76 36.45 2.65
C THR A 19 -27.18 35.65 3.82
N ALA A 20 -25.86 35.50 3.83
CA ALA A 20 -25.07 34.93 4.92
C ALA A 20 -24.74 36.02 5.96
N LEU A 21 -24.66 35.67 7.25
CA LEU A 21 -23.71 36.29 8.18
C LEU A 21 -23.35 35.37 9.35
N ILE A 22 -22.07 35.43 9.67
CA ILE A 22 -21.21 34.65 10.57
C ILE A 22 -21.41 35.05 12.04
N GLY A 23 -21.21 34.13 12.99
CA GLY A 23 -20.82 34.53 14.36
C GLY A 23 -21.02 33.54 15.52
N LEU A 24 -20.04 32.65 15.71
CA LEU A 24 -19.38 32.24 16.98
C LEU A 24 -20.17 31.79 18.25
N LEU A 25 -19.91 30.51 18.58
CA LEU A 25 -19.63 29.88 19.90
C LEU A 25 -20.28 30.43 21.18
N SER A 26 -21.01 29.55 21.89
CA SER A 26 -20.70 29.23 23.30
C SER A 26 -21.36 27.92 23.75
N LEU A 27 -20.52 27.05 24.33
CA LEU A 27 -20.86 25.83 25.05
C LEU A 27 -21.59 26.17 26.35
N THR A 28 -22.75 25.55 26.60
CA THR A 28 -23.18 25.20 27.96
C THR A 28 -23.87 23.84 27.95
N PHE A 29 -23.28 22.89 28.69
CA PHE A 29 -23.91 21.63 29.08
C PHE A 29 -24.99 21.93 30.12
N ASN A 30 -26.18 21.36 29.94
CA ASN A 30 -27.04 20.98 31.07
C ASN A 30 -27.87 19.76 30.68
N ALA A 31 -27.53 18.64 31.32
CA ALA A 31 -28.26 17.39 31.25
C ALA A 31 -29.58 17.53 31.99
N THR A 32 -30.69 17.20 31.32
CA THR A 32 -31.90 16.69 31.99
C THR A 32 -32.56 15.70 31.03
N ALA A 33 -32.62 14.45 31.47
CA ALA A 33 -33.25 13.36 30.75
C ALA A 33 -34.78 13.53 30.76
N GLN A 34 -35.38 13.49 29.59
CA GLN A 34 -36.80 13.20 29.43
C GLN A 34 -37.00 12.44 28.12
N SER A 35 -37.52 11.22 28.25
CA SER A 35 -37.87 10.29 27.17
C SER A 35 -38.87 10.91 26.21
N GLN A 36 -38.51 11.02 24.94
CA GLN A 36 -39.48 11.14 23.84
C GLN A 36 -39.00 10.34 22.64
N ASP A 37 -39.93 9.54 22.12
CA ASP A 37 -39.88 8.78 20.89
C ASP A 37 -39.22 9.56 19.75
N ILE A 38 -38.26 8.92 19.08
CA ILE A 38 -37.77 9.38 17.77
C ILE A 38 -38.12 8.30 16.74
N PRO A 39 -38.86 8.66 15.68
CA PRO A 39 -39.17 7.75 14.58
C PRO A 39 -37.90 7.51 13.76
N HIS A 40 -37.39 6.29 13.78
CA HIS A 40 -36.26 5.88 12.95
C HIS A 40 -36.74 5.61 11.51
N GLY A 41 -36.81 6.69 10.73
CA GLY A 41 -36.78 6.63 9.27
C GLY A 41 -35.35 6.47 8.76
N HIS A 42 -35.24 5.77 7.63
CA HIS A 42 -34.02 5.43 6.87
C HIS A 42 -33.16 4.29 7.43
N VAL A 43 -33.66 3.06 7.23
CA VAL A 43 -32.80 1.90 7.03
C VAL A 43 -32.02 2.12 5.73
N ILE A 44 -30.71 2.21 5.89
CA ILE A 44 -29.75 2.47 4.82
C ILE A 44 -29.44 1.14 4.12
N GLN A 45 -29.40 1.18 2.79
CA GLN A 45 -29.06 0.09 1.85
C GLN A 45 -27.89 -0.78 2.34
N GLN A 46 -28.12 -2.08 2.45
CA GLN A 46 -27.08 -3.09 2.63
C GLN A 46 -26.74 -3.76 1.28
N GLU A 47 -26.28 -2.96 0.31
CA GLU A 47 -24.98 -3.36 -0.26
C GLU A 47 -23.96 -3.14 0.86
N LYS A 48 -22.75 -3.72 0.81
CA LYS A 48 -21.62 -2.94 1.36
C LYS A 48 -21.79 -1.55 0.72
N LEU A 49 -22.29 -0.55 1.46
CA LEU A 49 -22.17 0.83 1.05
C LEU A 49 -20.68 1.10 1.14
N VAL A 50 -19.99 0.65 0.09
CA VAL A 50 -18.75 1.18 -0.39
C VAL A 50 -19.02 2.66 -0.33
N SER A 51 -18.45 3.32 0.68
CA SER A 51 -18.75 4.74 0.91
C SER A 51 -18.61 5.46 -0.45
N PRO A 52 -19.36 6.54 -0.72
CA PRO A 52 -19.19 7.30 -1.96
C PRO A 52 -17.70 7.57 -2.27
N THR A 53 -16.92 7.73 -1.19
CA THR A 53 -15.46 7.76 -1.17
C THR A 53 -14.80 6.48 -1.68
N ALA A 54 -15.13 5.28 -1.20
CA ALA A 54 -14.55 4.01 -1.63
C ALA A 54 -14.91 3.65 -3.09
N LYS A 55 -16.11 4.01 -3.58
CA LYS A 55 -16.51 3.78 -4.98
C LYS A 55 -15.74 4.73 -5.90
N GLY A 56 -15.59 5.99 -5.48
CA GLY A 56 -14.73 6.96 -6.13
C GLY A 56 -13.25 6.53 -6.15
N LYS A 57 -12.73 6.00 -5.04
CA LYS A 57 -11.35 5.49 -4.95
C LYS A 57 -11.11 4.27 -5.83
N ARG A 58 -12.07 3.34 -5.88
CA ARG A 58 -12.00 2.18 -6.80
C ARG A 58 -11.94 2.65 -8.25
N GLN A 59 -12.80 3.59 -8.65
CA GLN A 59 -12.78 4.16 -9.99
C GLN A 59 -11.45 4.86 -10.29
N GLN A 60 -10.94 5.69 -9.37
CA GLN A 60 -9.64 6.34 -9.53
C GLN A 60 -8.49 5.33 -9.66
N ALA A 61 -8.52 4.23 -8.91
CA ALA A 61 -7.55 3.15 -9.04
C ALA A 61 -7.67 2.43 -10.39
N GLN A 62 -8.88 2.22 -10.91
CA GLN A 62 -9.13 1.66 -12.25
C GLN A 62 -8.64 2.58 -13.37
N ASP A 63 -8.90 3.89 -13.25
CA ASP A 63 -8.47 4.91 -14.20
C ASP A 63 -6.94 4.98 -14.26
N ASN A 64 -6.28 5.00 -13.09
CA ASN A 64 -4.82 5.00 -13.01
C ASN A 64 -4.24 3.69 -13.58
N THR A 65 -4.86 2.54 -13.28
CA THR A 65 -4.48 1.25 -13.86
C THR A 65 -4.60 1.26 -15.39
N SER A 66 -5.66 1.89 -15.93
CA SER A 66 -5.87 2.03 -17.37
C SER A 66 -4.85 2.98 -18.00
N ALA A 67 -4.53 4.10 -17.34
CA ALA A 67 -3.50 5.03 -17.77
C ALA A 67 -2.10 4.39 -17.80
N LEU A 68 -1.79 3.54 -16.80
CA LEU A 68 -0.53 2.81 -16.74
C LEU A 68 -0.42 1.77 -17.88
N LYS A 69 -1.51 1.05 -18.18
CA LYS A 69 -1.59 0.15 -19.35
C LYS A 69 -1.41 0.92 -20.66
N GLN A 70 -2.00 2.11 -20.78
CA GLN A 70 -1.84 2.95 -21.96
C GLN A 70 -0.39 3.44 -22.12
N ALA A 71 0.23 3.93 -21.05
CA ALA A 71 1.63 4.38 -21.08
C ALA A 71 2.59 3.23 -21.46
N MET A 72 2.28 1.99 -21.07
CA MET A 72 3.02 0.80 -21.50
C MET A 72 2.81 0.47 -22.98
N ALA A 73 1.60 0.61 -23.51
CA ALA A 73 1.33 0.46 -24.94
C ALA A 73 2.09 1.52 -25.76
N ASP A 74 2.08 2.76 -25.29
CA ASP A 74 2.79 3.88 -25.92
C ASP A 74 4.31 3.69 -25.86
N TYR A 75 4.83 3.20 -24.72
CA TYR A 75 6.23 2.80 -24.56
C TYR A 75 6.65 1.76 -25.60
N ARG A 76 5.82 0.74 -25.85
CA ARG A 76 6.13 -0.31 -26.84
C ARG A 76 6.15 0.20 -28.28
N GLY A 77 5.22 1.10 -28.63
CA GLY A 77 5.15 1.71 -29.96
C GLY A 77 6.16 2.86 -30.18
N ALA A 78 6.87 3.28 -29.15
CA ALA A 78 7.76 4.44 -29.20
C ALA A 78 9.12 4.14 -29.84
N SER A 79 9.66 5.14 -30.54
CA SER A 79 11.07 5.14 -30.94
C SER A 79 11.99 5.11 -29.71
N ALA A 80 13.24 4.66 -29.87
CA ALA A 80 14.22 4.58 -28.78
C ALA A 80 14.36 5.90 -27.97
N LYS A 81 14.21 7.05 -28.64
CA LYS A 81 14.26 8.38 -28.01
C LYS A 81 13.01 8.70 -27.16
N ASN A 82 11.84 8.20 -27.56
CA ASN A 82 10.57 8.48 -26.88
C ASN A 82 10.23 7.45 -25.80
N LYS A 83 10.84 6.26 -25.82
CA LYS A 83 10.68 5.23 -24.77
C LYS A 83 11.03 5.77 -23.38
N HIS A 84 11.98 6.70 -23.25
CA HIS A 84 12.31 7.33 -21.97
C HIS A 84 11.14 8.14 -21.38
N HIS A 85 10.44 8.94 -22.19
CA HIS A 85 9.29 9.73 -21.74
C HIS A 85 8.19 8.85 -21.15
N TYR A 86 7.84 7.76 -21.85
CA TYR A 86 6.81 6.84 -21.39
C TYR A 86 7.26 6.02 -20.17
N LEU A 87 8.56 5.74 -20.02
CA LEU A 87 9.09 5.12 -18.80
C LEU A 87 8.88 6.01 -17.57
N GLU A 88 9.20 7.30 -17.65
CA GLU A 88 9.00 8.25 -16.53
C GLU A 88 7.50 8.44 -16.23
N GLN A 89 6.64 8.46 -17.26
CA GLN A 89 5.18 8.48 -17.08
C GLN A 89 4.69 7.24 -16.34
N MET A 90 5.15 6.04 -16.69
CA MET A 90 4.79 4.79 -16.00
C MET A 90 5.25 4.80 -14.53
N ILE A 91 6.45 5.32 -14.23
CA ILE A 91 6.96 5.45 -12.86
C ILE A 91 6.06 6.35 -12.01
N SER A 92 5.66 7.52 -12.55
CA SER A 92 4.77 8.44 -11.85
C SER A 92 3.38 7.83 -11.58
N LEU A 93 2.82 7.13 -12.57
CA LEU A 93 1.53 6.44 -12.43
C LEU A 93 1.61 5.31 -11.40
N ALA A 94 2.68 4.52 -11.39
CA ALA A 94 2.91 3.45 -10.41
C ALA A 94 2.95 3.99 -8.98
N HIS A 95 3.63 5.12 -8.73
CA HIS A 95 3.63 5.78 -7.42
C HIS A 95 2.24 6.27 -6.99
N GLY A 96 1.52 6.99 -7.88
CA GLY A 96 0.17 7.46 -7.58
C GLY A 96 -0.79 6.30 -7.30
N ARG A 97 -0.56 5.15 -7.94
CA ARG A 97 -1.33 3.94 -7.75
C ARG A 97 -1.09 3.27 -6.40
N GLN A 98 0.17 3.15 -5.95
CA GLN A 98 0.48 2.60 -4.62
C GLN A 98 -0.27 3.33 -3.50
N ALA A 99 -0.31 4.68 -3.56
CA ALA A 99 -1.05 5.49 -2.60
C ALA A 99 -2.56 5.19 -2.65
N LEU A 100 -3.15 5.16 -3.85
CA LEU A 100 -4.57 4.87 -4.04
C LEU A 100 -4.96 3.46 -3.56
N LEU A 101 -4.12 2.46 -3.79
CA LEU A 101 -4.38 1.11 -3.32
C LEU A 101 -4.30 0.98 -1.81
N SER A 102 -3.33 1.63 -1.16
CA SER A 102 -3.25 1.65 0.30
C SER A 102 -4.50 2.26 0.91
N GLU A 103 -5.02 3.32 0.30
CA GLU A 103 -6.29 3.93 0.70
C GLU A 103 -7.52 3.07 0.38
N LEU A 104 -7.56 2.41 -0.78
CA LEU A 104 -8.65 1.52 -1.16
C LEU A 104 -8.71 0.33 -0.21
N PHE A 105 -7.55 -0.27 0.12
CA PHE A 105 -7.42 -1.37 1.07
C PHE A 105 -8.06 -1.04 2.42
N GLN A 106 -7.82 0.16 2.97
CA GLN A 106 -8.44 0.58 4.24
C GLN A 106 -9.97 0.65 4.19
N SER A 107 -10.55 0.86 3.01
CA SER A 107 -11.99 1.03 2.83
C SER A 107 -12.72 -0.21 2.30
N ASP A 108 -12.04 -1.01 1.48
CA ASP A 108 -12.57 -2.23 0.85
C ASP A 108 -11.41 -3.12 0.36
N PRO A 109 -10.81 -3.94 1.24
CA PRO A 109 -9.69 -4.82 0.90
C PRO A 109 -9.97 -5.74 -0.29
N SER A 110 -11.19 -6.26 -0.40
CA SER A 110 -11.61 -7.16 -1.49
C SER A 110 -11.61 -6.48 -2.86
N ALA A 111 -11.90 -5.17 -2.93
CA ALA A 111 -11.88 -4.42 -4.18
C ALA A 111 -10.47 -4.18 -4.72
N VAL A 112 -9.44 -4.33 -3.88
CA VAL A 112 -8.06 -4.19 -4.32
C VAL A 112 -7.73 -5.22 -5.40
N ALA A 113 -8.21 -6.46 -5.26
CA ALA A 113 -8.02 -7.53 -6.26
C ALA A 113 -8.58 -7.16 -7.65
N GLN A 114 -9.69 -6.41 -7.70
CA GLN A 114 -10.34 -5.99 -8.95
C GLN A 114 -9.57 -4.87 -9.67
N VAL A 115 -8.70 -4.19 -8.94
CA VAL A 115 -7.90 -3.08 -9.47
C VAL A 115 -6.41 -3.42 -9.47
N THR A 116 -6.02 -4.64 -9.10
CA THR A 116 -4.62 -5.07 -9.22
C THR A 116 -4.28 -5.32 -10.67
N LEU A 117 -3.06 -4.93 -11.06
CA LEU A 117 -2.56 -5.31 -12.36
C LEU A 117 -2.28 -6.80 -12.33
N THR A 118 -2.91 -7.59 -13.21
CA THR A 118 -2.59 -9.01 -13.31
C THR A 118 -1.10 -9.23 -13.53
N ALA A 119 -0.55 -10.37 -13.10
CA ALA A 119 0.83 -10.74 -13.41
C ALA A 119 1.15 -10.56 -14.90
N LYS A 120 0.22 -10.92 -15.79
CA LYS A 120 0.30 -10.72 -17.25
C LYS A 120 0.43 -9.24 -17.65
N ALA A 121 -0.34 -8.35 -17.05
CA ALA A 121 -0.28 -6.92 -17.37
C ALA A 121 1.01 -6.25 -16.87
N ARG A 122 1.54 -6.68 -15.72
CA ARG A 122 2.84 -6.22 -15.20
C ARG A 122 4.01 -6.72 -16.06
N LYS A 123 3.82 -7.86 -16.69
CA LYS A 123 4.87 -8.57 -17.42
C LYS A 123 5.19 -7.88 -18.74
N GLY A 124 6.42 -7.38 -18.83
CA GLY A 124 6.91 -6.48 -19.88
C GLY A 124 6.83 -5.00 -19.54
N MET A 125 6.45 -4.64 -18.31
CA MET A 125 6.77 -3.32 -17.80
C MET A 125 8.26 -3.25 -17.47
N PRO A 126 8.93 -2.11 -17.69
CA PRO A 126 10.34 -1.95 -17.33
C PRO A 126 10.59 -2.24 -15.83
N GLY A 127 11.76 -2.80 -15.50
CA GLY A 127 12.06 -3.25 -14.12
C GLY A 127 11.91 -2.17 -13.03
N LYS A 128 12.18 -0.90 -13.35
CA LYS A 128 11.94 0.23 -12.44
C LYS A 128 10.45 0.45 -12.13
N VAL A 129 9.57 0.20 -13.09
CA VAL A 129 8.11 0.28 -12.90
C VAL A 129 7.65 -0.93 -12.11
N GLN A 130 8.12 -2.14 -12.45
CA GLN A 130 7.76 -3.37 -11.72
C GLN A 130 8.11 -3.30 -10.23
N ALA A 131 9.25 -2.70 -9.87
CA ALA A 131 9.66 -2.50 -8.47
C ALA A 131 8.71 -1.59 -7.67
N LEU A 132 7.93 -0.75 -8.35
CA LEU A 132 6.94 0.16 -7.75
C LEU A 132 5.53 -0.42 -7.77
N LEU A 133 5.31 -1.59 -8.38
CA LEU A 133 4.01 -2.25 -8.38
C LEU A 133 3.91 -3.21 -7.21
N GLU A 134 2.67 -3.56 -6.87
CA GLU A 134 2.36 -4.52 -5.83
C GLU A 134 3.15 -5.82 -6.07
N GLN A 135 3.79 -6.33 -5.03
CA GLN A 135 4.54 -7.57 -5.13
C GLN A 135 3.63 -8.73 -4.80
N GLU A 136 3.63 -9.69 -5.71
CA GLU A 136 2.91 -10.92 -5.50
C GLU A 136 3.71 -11.80 -4.54
N GLN A 137 3.02 -12.44 -3.61
CA GLN A 137 3.61 -13.30 -2.61
C GLN A 137 2.85 -14.61 -2.58
N THR A 138 3.61 -15.68 -2.38
CA THR A 138 3.06 -16.99 -2.05
C THR A 138 3.48 -17.29 -0.63
N LEU A 139 2.50 -17.34 0.27
CA LEU A 139 2.70 -17.64 1.68
C LEU A 139 2.12 -19.01 1.99
N GLU A 140 2.82 -19.76 2.83
CA GLU A 140 2.33 -21.01 3.38
C GLU A 140 2.19 -20.88 4.89
N GLY A 141 1.13 -21.46 5.43
CA GLY A 141 0.82 -21.37 6.85
C GLY A 141 -0.41 -22.15 7.23
N GLU A 142 -0.74 -22.10 8.51
CA GLU A 142 -2.00 -22.61 9.04
C GLU A 142 -3.04 -21.47 9.05
N LEU A 143 -4.19 -21.70 8.44
CA LEU A 143 -5.26 -20.70 8.37
C LEU A 143 -6.12 -20.78 9.62
N GLU A 144 -6.27 -19.66 10.32
CA GLU A 144 -7.30 -19.45 11.32
C GLU A 144 -8.46 -18.68 10.70
N VAL A 145 -9.67 -19.21 10.87
CA VAL A 145 -10.91 -18.66 10.35
C VAL A 145 -11.86 -18.49 11.51
N PHE A 146 -12.32 -17.27 11.78
CA PHE A 146 -13.17 -17.00 12.94
C PHE A 146 -14.13 -15.85 12.70
N TYR A 147 -15.28 -15.91 13.37
CA TYR A 147 -16.22 -14.81 13.43
C TYR A 147 -15.94 -13.93 14.64
N GLU A 148 -16.01 -12.61 14.46
CA GLU A 148 -16.05 -11.63 15.56
C GLU A 148 -17.46 -11.05 15.61
N ASP A 149 -18.20 -11.35 16.67
CA ASP A 149 -19.62 -11.01 16.79
C ASP A 149 -19.88 -9.88 17.74
N TYR A 150 -20.36 -8.78 17.16
CA TYR A 150 -20.54 -7.50 17.85
C TYR A 150 -21.94 -7.35 18.40
N GLU A 151 -22.05 -6.63 19.51
CA GLU A 151 -23.35 -6.22 20.09
C GLU A 151 -24.20 -5.47 19.05
N ASP A 152 -23.55 -4.64 18.24
CA ASP A 152 -24.06 -4.16 16.96
C ASP A 152 -23.66 -5.13 15.85
N HIS A 153 -24.52 -6.10 15.57
CA HIS A 153 -24.27 -7.16 14.59
C HIS A 153 -24.00 -6.67 13.17
N SER A 154 -24.28 -5.39 12.84
CA SER A 154 -23.84 -4.80 11.57
C SER A 154 -22.31 -4.69 11.42
N LYS A 155 -21.59 -4.82 12.55
CA LYS A 155 -20.11 -4.84 12.62
C LYS A 155 -19.54 -6.26 12.65
N SER A 156 -20.38 -7.29 12.78
CA SER A 156 -19.94 -8.69 12.78
C SER A 156 -19.22 -9.02 11.49
N ARG A 157 -18.15 -9.82 11.58
CA ARG A 157 -17.29 -10.13 10.43
C ARG A 157 -16.56 -11.45 10.57
N LEU A 158 -16.45 -12.14 9.43
CA LEU A 158 -15.56 -13.28 9.26
C LEU A 158 -14.13 -12.79 8.98
N ARG A 159 -13.16 -13.35 9.69
CA ARG A 159 -11.74 -13.02 9.56
C ARG A 159 -10.98 -14.28 9.15
N HIS A 160 -9.95 -14.07 8.33
CA HIS A 160 -9.03 -15.13 7.91
C HIS A 160 -7.61 -14.66 8.23
N VAL A 161 -6.90 -15.40 9.06
CA VAL A 161 -5.55 -15.07 9.50
C VAL A 161 -4.65 -16.25 9.21
N LEU A 162 -3.65 -16.04 8.37
CA LEU A 162 -2.65 -17.03 8.04
C LEU A 162 -1.50 -16.94 9.03
N ASN A 163 -1.29 -18.01 9.79
CA ASN A 163 -0.14 -18.18 10.67
C ASN A 163 1.05 -18.74 9.88
N THR A 164 2.01 -17.87 9.58
CA THR A 164 3.22 -18.20 8.82
C THR A 164 4.45 -18.20 9.71
N SER A 165 5.58 -18.71 9.21
CA SER A 165 6.87 -18.58 9.89
C SER A 165 7.34 -17.12 10.07
N GLU A 166 6.78 -16.19 9.30
CA GLU A 166 7.09 -14.75 9.35
C GLU A 166 6.13 -13.98 10.27
N GLY A 167 5.11 -14.62 10.82
CA GLY A 167 4.08 -14.03 11.66
C GLY A 167 2.65 -14.21 11.12
N LEU A 168 1.71 -13.54 11.78
CA LEU A 168 0.29 -13.56 11.42
C LEU A 168 0.01 -12.58 10.28
N ILE A 169 -0.65 -13.06 9.23
CA ILE A 169 -1.01 -12.26 8.05
C ILE A 169 -2.51 -12.34 7.84
N GLU A 170 -3.20 -11.19 7.81
CA GLU A 170 -4.64 -11.18 7.48
C GLU A 170 -4.83 -11.45 5.98
N VAL A 171 -5.73 -12.37 5.65
CA VAL A 171 -6.00 -12.77 4.27
C VAL A 171 -7.37 -12.26 3.83
N HIS A 172 -7.40 -11.55 2.71
CA HIS A 172 -8.64 -11.03 2.12
C HIS A 172 -8.87 -11.68 0.76
N GLY A 173 -9.97 -12.41 0.61
CA GLY A 173 -10.45 -12.91 -0.68
C GLY A 173 -11.49 -12.00 -1.32
N SER A 174 -11.68 -12.14 -2.63
CA SER A 174 -12.91 -11.67 -3.29
C SER A 174 -14.11 -12.51 -2.84
N SER A 175 -15.34 -12.09 -3.18
CA SER A 175 -16.54 -12.90 -2.90
C SER A 175 -16.55 -14.26 -3.60
N GLN A 176 -15.76 -14.42 -4.66
CA GLN A 176 -15.58 -15.68 -5.40
C GLN A 176 -14.44 -16.54 -4.87
N SER A 177 -13.69 -16.04 -3.88
CA SER A 177 -12.57 -16.79 -3.29
C SER A 177 -13.11 -17.98 -2.47
N PRO A 178 -12.51 -19.17 -2.59
CA PRO A 178 -12.90 -20.33 -1.78
C PRO A 178 -12.50 -20.17 -0.30
N ILE A 179 -11.89 -19.05 0.10
CA ILE A 179 -11.38 -18.81 1.46
C ILE A 179 -12.45 -18.99 2.53
N ASN A 180 -13.70 -18.58 2.25
CA ASN A 180 -14.82 -18.69 3.18
C ASN A 180 -15.26 -20.15 3.41
N ALA A 181 -14.84 -21.09 2.55
CA ALA A 181 -15.17 -22.51 2.70
C ALA A 181 -14.11 -23.27 3.52
N ILE A 182 -12.99 -22.63 3.89
CA ILE A 182 -11.90 -23.26 4.62
C ILE A 182 -12.12 -23.11 6.12
N GLN A 183 -11.91 -24.18 6.88
CA GLN A 183 -11.98 -24.19 8.33
C GLN A 183 -10.65 -23.81 8.98
N SER A 184 -10.73 -23.36 10.24
CA SER A 184 -9.56 -23.18 11.10
C SER A 184 -8.71 -24.44 11.20
N GLY A 185 -7.39 -24.28 11.17
CA GLY A 185 -6.40 -25.36 11.26
C GLY A 185 -5.98 -25.94 9.91
N ALA A 186 -6.60 -25.51 8.81
CA ALA A 186 -6.20 -25.94 7.48
C ALA A 186 -4.82 -25.37 7.11
N LYS A 187 -3.89 -26.23 6.70
CA LYS A 187 -2.64 -25.79 6.09
C LYS A 187 -2.91 -25.35 4.67
N VAL A 188 -2.55 -24.12 4.34
CA VAL A 188 -2.82 -23.54 3.02
C VAL A 188 -1.59 -22.91 2.41
N ARG A 189 -1.57 -22.88 1.07
CA ARG A 189 -0.72 -22.01 0.28
C ARG A 189 -1.60 -20.92 -0.31
N ALA A 190 -1.38 -19.69 0.14
CA ALA A 190 -2.08 -18.49 -0.30
C ALA A 190 -1.20 -17.69 -1.25
N ARG A 191 -1.71 -17.39 -2.44
CA ARG A 191 -1.07 -16.59 -3.48
C ARG A 191 -1.87 -15.31 -3.66
N GLY A 192 -1.21 -14.18 -3.49
CA GLY A 192 -1.86 -12.88 -3.51
C GLY A 192 -0.90 -11.72 -3.42
N TRP A 193 -1.44 -10.55 -3.11
CA TRP A 193 -0.74 -9.28 -3.09
C TRP A 193 -0.50 -8.85 -1.66
N LYS A 194 0.78 -8.80 -1.27
CA LYS A 194 1.16 -8.38 0.08
C LYS A 194 1.24 -6.86 0.15
N PHE A 195 0.68 -6.29 1.20
CA PHE A 195 0.79 -4.86 1.50
C PHE A 195 1.65 -4.69 2.75
N ASP A 196 2.91 -4.30 2.55
CA ASP A 196 3.96 -4.29 3.59
C ASP A 196 3.61 -3.43 4.82
N ASN A 197 2.79 -2.39 4.65
CA ASN A 197 2.37 -1.52 5.76
C ASN A 197 1.24 -2.10 6.63
N GLN A 198 0.60 -3.23 6.25
CA GLN A 198 -0.61 -3.72 6.93
C GLN A 198 -0.62 -5.21 7.31
N SER A 199 0.49 -5.94 7.13
CA SER A 199 0.55 -7.39 7.38
C SER A 199 -0.65 -8.15 6.80
N ALA A 200 -0.99 -7.83 5.56
CA ALA A 200 -2.17 -8.37 4.89
C ALA A 200 -1.84 -8.87 3.48
N LEU A 201 -2.58 -9.89 3.05
CA LEU A 201 -2.49 -10.52 1.75
C LEU A 201 -3.88 -10.49 1.07
N VAL A 202 -3.99 -9.83 -0.07
CA VAL A 202 -5.22 -9.87 -0.89
C VAL A 202 -5.08 -10.96 -1.94
N LEU A 203 -5.93 -11.97 -1.91
CA LEU A 203 -5.90 -13.10 -2.85
C LEU A 203 -6.22 -12.63 -4.26
N GLU A 204 -5.62 -13.30 -5.24
CA GLU A 204 -5.97 -13.11 -6.65
C GLU A 204 -7.40 -13.59 -6.95
N GLU A 205 -8.05 -13.02 -7.97
CA GLU A 205 -9.32 -13.54 -8.50
C GLU A 205 -9.07 -14.79 -9.36
N SER A 206 -8.61 -15.87 -8.72
CA SER A 206 -8.33 -17.16 -9.35
C SER A 206 -8.61 -18.28 -8.35
N GLN A 207 -9.19 -19.39 -8.82
CA GLN A 207 -9.37 -20.57 -7.97
C GLN A 207 -8.06 -21.20 -7.49
N GLN A 208 -6.93 -20.86 -8.13
CA GLN A 208 -5.59 -21.29 -7.70
C GLN A 208 -4.94 -20.36 -6.67
N SER A 209 -5.59 -19.25 -6.30
CA SER A 209 -5.04 -18.28 -5.35
C SER A 209 -4.93 -18.84 -3.93
N LEU A 210 -5.66 -19.92 -3.62
CA LEU A 210 -5.67 -20.54 -2.31
C LEU A 210 -5.78 -22.05 -2.46
N LEU A 211 -4.76 -22.77 -1.99
CA LEU A 211 -4.68 -24.22 -2.09
C LEU A 211 -4.58 -24.81 -0.68
N VAL A 212 -5.44 -25.77 -0.37
CA VAL A 212 -5.31 -26.58 0.85
C VAL A 212 -4.20 -27.61 0.62
N LEU A 213 -3.22 -27.64 1.53
CA LEU A 213 -2.09 -28.55 1.47
C LEU A 213 -2.41 -29.83 2.25
N ALA A 214 -2.11 -30.99 1.65
CA ALA A 214 -2.25 -32.26 2.35
C ALA A 214 -1.29 -32.31 3.55
N ASP A 215 -1.76 -32.86 4.67
CA ASP A 215 -0.99 -32.89 5.90
C ASP A 215 0.29 -33.74 5.73
N GLY A 216 1.45 -33.08 5.67
CA GLY A 216 2.77 -33.73 5.69
C GLY A 216 3.43 -34.09 4.35
N SER A 217 2.94 -33.64 3.18
CA SER A 217 3.63 -33.92 1.90
C SER A 217 4.22 -32.68 1.21
N THR A 218 5.51 -32.75 0.87
CA THR A 218 6.18 -31.87 -0.10
C THR A 218 5.79 -32.17 -1.57
N GLY A 219 4.71 -32.92 -1.80
CA GLY A 219 4.23 -33.36 -3.11
C GLY A 219 2.86 -32.78 -3.45
N SER A 220 2.75 -32.29 -4.70
CA SER A 220 1.58 -31.76 -5.41
C SER A 220 0.33 -31.37 -4.60
N ALA A 221 0.10 -30.05 -4.54
CA ALA A 221 -1.20 -29.49 -4.17
C ALA A 221 -2.29 -30.10 -5.05
N SER A 222 -3.32 -30.68 -4.44
CA SER A 222 -4.50 -31.13 -5.17
C SER A 222 -5.44 -29.93 -5.36
N THR A 223 -5.87 -29.68 -6.58
CA THR A 223 -7.00 -28.79 -6.91
C THR A 223 -8.36 -29.44 -6.61
N SER A 224 -8.39 -30.54 -5.83
CA SER A 224 -9.64 -31.25 -5.59
C SER A 224 -10.52 -30.44 -4.63
N THR A 225 -11.59 -29.89 -5.19
CA THR A 225 -12.82 -29.48 -4.51
C THR A 225 -13.55 -30.71 -3.95
N SER A 226 -12.85 -31.55 -3.18
CA SER A 226 -13.49 -32.66 -2.50
C SER A 226 -14.46 -32.10 -1.46
N SER A 227 -15.75 -32.39 -1.64
CA SER A 227 -16.84 -32.26 -0.67
C SER A 227 -16.34 -32.09 0.77
N PHE A 228 -16.45 -30.88 1.30
CA PHE A 228 -16.10 -30.59 2.69
C PHE A 228 -17.14 -31.23 3.61
N THR A 229 -16.91 -32.46 4.02
CA THR A 229 -17.67 -33.05 5.13
C THR A 229 -17.19 -32.41 6.41
N LEU A 230 -18.08 -31.70 7.12
CA LEU A 230 -17.81 -31.24 8.47
C LEU A 230 -17.44 -32.45 9.31
N SER A 231 -16.23 -32.46 9.87
CA SER A 231 -15.74 -33.55 10.71
C SER A 231 -15.98 -33.23 12.18
N ASN A 232 -16.10 -34.27 13.02
CA ASN A 232 -16.28 -34.12 14.46
C ASN A 232 -17.55 -33.33 14.88
N THR A 233 -18.66 -33.56 14.18
CA THR A 233 -19.96 -32.93 14.46
C THR A 233 -20.93 -33.82 15.23
N LEU A 234 -20.68 -35.13 15.24
CA LEU A 234 -21.49 -36.17 15.90
C LEU A 234 -20.81 -36.69 17.16
N GLY A 235 -21.61 -37.22 18.07
CA GLY A 235 -21.13 -37.80 19.33
C GLY A 235 -20.83 -36.75 20.41
N GLU A 236 -20.12 -37.20 21.44
CA GLU A 236 -19.67 -36.34 22.54
C GLU A 236 -18.68 -35.29 22.04
N GLN A 237 -18.98 -34.04 22.34
CA GLN A 237 -18.13 -32.89 22.08
C GLN A 237 -17.36 -32.57 23.37
N SER A 238 -16.16 -33.14 23.51
CA SER A 238 -15.28 -32.89 24.67
C SER A 238 -14.90 -31.42 24.75
N THR A 239 -15.35 -30.74 25.81
CA THR A 239 -15.32 -29.28 25.93
C THR A 239 -14.72 -28.84 27.25
N LEU A 240 -13.71 -27.97 27.19
CA LEU A 240 -13.17 -27.27 28.36
C LEU A 240 -13.73 -25.85 28.41
N VAL A 241 -14.28 -25.44 29.54
CA VAL A 241 -14.64 -24.05 29.81
C VAL A 241 -13.68 -23.48 30.82
N MET A 242 -13.00 -22.39 30.47
CA MET A 242 -12.08 -21.67 31.34
C MET A 242 -12.63 -20.29 31.68
N LEU A 243 -12.88 -20.06 32.97
CA LEU A 243 -13.08 -18.70 33.47
C LEU A 243 -11.71 -18.03 33.60
N VAL A 244 -11.53 -16.88 32.96
CA VAL A 244 -10.26 -16.14 32.97
C VAL A 244 -10.44 -14.69 33.39
N ASN A 245 -9.44 -14.18 34.10
CA ASN A 245 -9.30 -12.80 34.55
C ASN A 245 -8.01 -12.20 34.02
N PHE A 246 -7.90 -10.88 34.02
CA PHE A 246 -6.70 -10.17 33.61
C PHE A 246 -6.03 -9.54 34.83
N GLN A 247 -4.72 -9.30 34.78
CA GLN A 247 -3.99 -8.78 35.95
C GLN A 247 -4.43 -7.36 36.35
N ASP A 248 -4.99 -6.60 35.40
CA ASP A 248 -5.51 -5.24 35.58
C ASP A 248 -7.02 -5.19 35.83
N ASP A 249 -7.74 -6.28 35.55
CA ASP A 249 -9.19 -6.39 35.78
C ASP A 249 -9.54 -7.80 36.29
N VAL A 250 -9.61 -7.92 37.61
CA VAL A 250 -9.96 -9.17 38.30
C VAL A 250 -11.40 -9.07 38.78
N GLN A 251 -12.32 -9.73 38.07
CA GLN A 251 -13.73 -9.79 38.43
C GLN A 251 -14.25 -11.21 38.28
N GLU A 252 -15.17 -11.61 39.15
CA GLU A 252 -15.75 -12.95 39.12
C GLU A 252 -17.28 -12.88 39.02
N PRO A 253 -17.83 -12.38 37.90
CA PRO A 253 -19.27 -12.13 37.75
C PRO A 253 -20.12 -13.40 37.72
N TRP A 254 -19.55 -14.54 37.34
CA TRP A 254 -20.24 -15.84 37.28
C TRP A 254 -19.49 -16.90 38.08
N THR A 255 -20.26 -17.76 38.73
CA THR A 255 -19.76 -18.95 39.42
C THR A 255 -19.51 -20.11 38.44
N VAL A 256 -18.68 -21.07 38.85
CA VAL A 256 -18.46 -22.32 38.10
C VAL A 256 -19.78 -23.09 37.89
N GLU A 257 -20.67 -23.08 38.88
CA GLU A 257 -21.97 -23.76 38.81
C GLU A 257 -22.88 -23.12 37.76
N GLU A 258 -23.03 -21.79 37.77
CA GLU A 258 -23.83 -21.07 36.75
C GLU A 258 -23.31 -21.33 35.32
N VAL A 259 -22.00 -21.35 35.14
CA VAL A 259 -21.37 -21.64 33.84
C VAL A 259 -21.59 -23.10 33.44
N THR A 260 -21.50 -24.02 34.39
CA THR A 260 -21.75 -25.46 34.17
C THR A 260 -23.21 -25.69 33.73
N ASP A 261 -24.16 -25.10 34.45
CA ASP A 261 -25.60 -25.21 34.15
C ASP A 261 -25.95 -24.60 32.79
N LEU A 262 -25.28 -23.52 32.41
CA LEU A 262 -25.48 -22.92 31.10
C LEU A 262 -24.92 -23.81 29.98
N VAL A 263 -23.62 -24.15 30.04
CA VAL A 263 -22.90 -24.80 28.93
C VAL A 263 -23.30 -26.28 28.81
N PHE A 264 -23.30 -27.01 29.92
CA PHE A 264 -23.58 -28.46 29.93
C PHE A 264 -25.05 -28.79 30.24
N GLY A 265 -25.84 -27.79 30.63
CA GLY A 265 -27.31 -27.85 30.69
C GLY A 265 -27.96 -27.22 29.46
N SER A 266 -28.31 -25.94 29.54
CA SER A 266 -29.19 -25.28 28.53
C SER A 266 -28.63 -25.31 27.10
N VAL A 267 -27.34 -25.03 26.92
CA VAL A 267 -26.67 -25.08 25.61
C VAL A 267 -26.61 -26.52 25.10
N ASN A 268 -26.23 -27.46 25.95
CA ASN A 268 -26.20 -28.88 25.60
C ASN A 268 -27.59 -29.41 25.20
N ASP A 269 -28.65 -29.02 25.92
CA ASP A 269 -30.03 -29.38 25.61
C ASP A 269 -30.47 -28.81 24.25
N PHE A 270 -30.06 -27.57 23.92
CA PHE A 270 -30.28 -26.99 22.59
C PHE A 270 -29.69 -27.86 21.47
N TYR A 271 -28.44 -28.30 21.61
CA TYR A 271 -27.81 -29.18 20.63
C TYR A 271 -28.44 -30.56 20.55
N LYS A 272 -28.81 -31.14 21.69
CA LYS A 272 -29.47 -32.45 21.73
C LYS A 272 -30.86 -32.41 21.09
N GLU A 273 -31.64 -31.36 21.33
CA GLU A 273 -32.95 -31.17 20.69
C GLU A 273 -32.79 -31.00 19.17
N ASN A 274 -31.86 -30.13 18.73
CA ASN A 274 -31.62 -29.88 17.32
C ASN A 274 -31.13 -31.12 16.54
N SER A 275 -30.29 -31.93 17.17
CA SER A 275 -29.59 -33.06 16.55
C SER A 275 -30.26 -34.41 16.80
N ASN A 276 -31.44 -34.47 17.44
CA ASN A 276 -32.05 -35.74 17.86
C ASN A 276 -31.11 -36.60 18.74
N ASN A 277 -30.43 -35.96 19.69
CA ASN A 277 -29.42 -36.53 20.60
C ASN A 277 -28.16 -37.09 19.90
N GLN A 278 -27.92 -36.76 18.64
CA GLN A 278 -26.71 -37.20 17.94
C GLN A 278 -25.46 -36.45 18.40
N THR A 279 -25.63 -35.23 18.92
CA THR A 279 -24.53 -34.36 19.38
C THR A 279 -24.84 -33.84 20.77
N TRP A 280 -23.87 -33.97 21.68
CA TRP A 280 -23.97 -33.46 23.05
C TRP A 280 -22.61 -32.94 23.53
N PHE A 281 -22.62 -32.02 24.49
CA PHE A 281 -21.44 -31.42 25.06
C PHE A 281 -21.19 -32.00 26.46
N ALA A 282 -19.94 -32.34 26.74
CA ALA A 282 -19.49 -32.81 28.05
C ALA A 282 -18.03 -32.38 28.28
N GLY A 283 -17.66 -32.18 29.54
CA GLY A 283 -16.29 -31.85 29.93
C GLY A 283 -16.24 -31.06 31.23
N ASP A 284 -15.26 -30.16 31.33
CA ASP A 284 -14.88 -29.53 32.59
C ASP A 284 -15.08 -28.02 32.55
N VAL A 285 -15.50 -27.45 33.68
CA VAL A 285 -15.48 -25.99 33.92
C VAL A 285 -14.43 -25.68 34.97
N LEU A 286 -13.42 -24.90 34.60
CA LEU A 286 -12.41 -24.44 35.53
C LEU A 286 -12.78 -23.05 36.06
N GLY A 287 -12.55 -22.84 37.36
CA GLY A 287 -12.70 -21.54 38.02
C GLY A 287 -11.71 -20.49 37.51
N TYR A 288 -11.81 -19.26 38.02
CA TYR A 288 -11.04 -18.13 37.50
C TYR A 288 -9.53 -18.33 37.57
N TYR A 289 -8.89 -18.15 36.42
CA TYR A 289 -7.45 -17.99 36.28
C TYR A 289 -7.10 -16.56 35.92
N THR A 290 -6.33 -15.89 36.77
CA THR A 290 -5.76 -14.58 36.42
C THR A 290 -4.58 -14.76 35.48
N LEU A 291 -4.73 -14.32 34.23
CA LEU A 291 -3.69 -14.34 33.21
C LEU A 291 -2.63 -13.28 33.51
N PRO A 292 -1.33 -13.55 33.27
CA PRO A 292 -0.23 -12.61 33.49
C PRO A 292 -0.13 -11.56 32.38
N ILE A 293 -1.26 -11.08 31.89
CA ILE A 293 -1.41 -10.05 30.86
C ILE A 293 -2.52 -9.08 31.27
N ASN A 294 -2.42 -7.84 30.80
CA ASN A 294 -3.52 -6.89 30.90
C ASN A 294 -4.67 -7.30 29.96
N SER A 295 -5.85 -6.75 30.20
CA SER A 295 -7.02 -6.88 29.34
C SER A 295 -6.66 -6.49 27.90
N VAL A 296 -6.85 -7.41 26.96
CA VAL A 296 -6.47 -7.26 25.55
C VAL A 296 -7.48 -7.95 24.64
N CYS A 297 -7.67 -7.45 23.43
CA CYS A 297 -8.57 -8.06 22.44
C CYS A 297 -7.88 -9.09 21.54
N ASP A 298 -6.57 -9.27 21.72
CA ASP A 298 -5.78 -10.26 21.01
C ASP A 298 -6.06 -11.65 21.60
N THR A 299 -6.93 -12.38 20.92
CA THR A 299 -7.36 -13.71 21.34
C THR A 299 -6.28 -14.78 21.22
N ALA A 300 -5.24 -14.56 20.41
CA ALA A 300 -4.08 -15.45 20.36
C ALA A 300 -3.22 -15.29 21.62
N GLN A 301 -3.06 -14.07 22.12
CA GLN A 301 -2.42 -13.82 23.42
C GLN A 301 -3.23 -14.42 24.58
N ILE A 302 -4.55 -14.25 24.59
CA ILE A 302 -5.43 -14.86 25.61
C ILE A 302 -5.30 -16.38 25.60
N TYR A 303 -5.35 -17.01 24.43
CA TYR A 303 -5.21 -18.46 24.28
C TYR A 303 -3.85 -18.94 24.79
N THR A 304 -2.76 -18.29 24.38
CA THR A 304 -1.40 -18.66 24.81
C THR A 304 -1.23 -18.52 26.32
N ALA A 305 -1.66 -17.39 26.90
CA ALA A 305 -1.56 -17.16 28.34
C ALA A 305 -2.43 -18.14 29.15
N SER A 306 -3.63 -18.47 28.65
CA SER A 306 -4.52 -19.43 29.29
C SER A 306 -3.93 -20.84 29.26
N LYS A 307 -3.30 -21.23 28.16
CA LYS A 307 -2.59 -22.50 28.01
C LYS A 307 -1.44 -22.62 28.99
N ASP A 308 -0.61 -21.59 29.12
CA ASP A 308 0.49 -21.57 30.09
C ASP A 308 -0.03 -21.70 31.53
N VAL A 309 -1.08 -20.97 31.89
CA VAL A 309 -1.66 -21.02 33.24
C VAL A 309 -2.33 -22.36 33.53
N ALA A 310 -3.08 -22.92 32.58
CA ALA A 310 -3.70 -24.25 32.70
C ALA A 310 -2.66 -25.35 32.89
N ALA A 311 -1.53 -25.27 32.18
CA ALA A 311 -0.42 -26.22 32.32
C ALA A 311 0.16 -26.24 33.74
N THR A 312 0.17 -25.10 34.46
CA THR A 312 0.61 -25.05 35.87
C THR A 312 -0.30 -25.84 36.83
N LYS A 313 -1.51 -26.19 36.38
CA LYS A 313 -2.50 -27.01 37.09
C LYS A 313 -2.65 -28.40 36.48
N ASN A 314 -1.73 -28.82 35.62
CA ASN A 314 -1.76 -30.11 34.93
C ASN A 314 -3.00 -30.32 34.04
N VAL A 315 -3.57 -29.24 33.51
CA VAL A 315 -4.64 -29.31 32.50
C VAL A 315 -4.01 -29.11 31.13
N ASP A 316 -4.20 -30.09 30.25
CA ASP A 316 -3.81 -30.00 28.85
C ASP A 316 -5.01 -29.54 28.02
N ILE A 317 -5.05 -28.25 27.67
CA ILE A 317 -6.13 -27.65 26.91
C ILE A 317 -6.30 -28.32 25.53
N ASP A 318 -5.22 -28.76 24.90
CA ASP A 318 -5.26 -29.33 23.54
C ASP A 318 -5.86 -30.74 23.51
N SER A 319 -6.06 -31.37 24.68
CA SER A 319 -6.70 -32.68 24.80
C SER A 319 -8.22 -32.66 24.62
N TYR A 320 -8.84 -31.47 24.68
CA TYR A 320 -10.26 -31.26 24.44
C TYR A 320 -10.52 -30.98 22.96
N SER A 321 -11.70 -31.36 22.46
CA SER A 321 -12.11 -31.00 21.10
C SER A 321 -12.43 -29.51 20.98
N ARG A 322 -12.89 -28.90 22.07
CA ARG A 322 -13.40 -27.53 22.10
C ARG A 322 -12.97 -26.82 23.38
N VAL A 323 -12.68 -25.53 23.26
CA VAL A 323 -12.26 -24.70 24.39
C VAL A 323 -13.03 -23.39 24.39
N VAL A 324 -13.67 -23.08 25.51
CA VAL A 324 -14.47 -21.87 25.70
C VAL A 324 -13.81 -21.01 26.78
N PHE A 325 -13.33 -19.83 26.41
CA PHE A 325 -12.81 -18.82 27.32
C PHE A 325 -13.92 -17.85 27.69
N VAL A 326 -14.20 -17.72 28.98
CA VAL A 326 -15.22 -16.81 29.51
C VAL A 326 -14.54 -15.78 30.40
N PHE A 327 -14.74 -14.50 30.13
CA PHE A 327 -14.13 -13.41 30.89
C PHE A 327 -15.03 -12.17 31.01
N PRO A 328 -14.77 -11.29 32.01
CA PRO A 328 -15.48 -10.03 32.17
C PRO A 328 -15.46 -9.16 30.92
N LYS A 329 -16.45 -8.26 30.75
CA LYS A 329 -16.55 -7.43 29.54
C LYS A 329 -15.34 -6.49 29.40
N ILE A 330 -14.50 -6.73 28.40
CA ILE A 330 -13.50 -5.80 27.91
C ILE A 330 -14.17 -4.85 26.93
N ALA A 331 -14.43 -3.62 27.38
CA ALA A 331 -15.20 -2.62 26.62
C ALA A 331 -14.56 -2.27 25.25
N ASP A 332 -13.23 -2.27 25.17
CA ASP A 332 -12.48 -1.86 23.98
C ASP A 332 -12.55 -2.86 22.82
N CYS A 333 -12.95 -4.11 23.07
CA CYS A 333 -13.02 -5.15 22.03
C CYS A 333 -14.24 -5.02 21.12
N GLY A 334 -15.35 -4.46 21.64
CA GLY A 334 -16.61 -4.24 20.92
C GLY A 334 -17.41 -5.50 20.58
N TRP A 335 -16.76 -6.67 20.42
CA TRP A 335 -17.41 -7.95 20.22
C TRP A 335 -17.85 -8.61 21.54
N THR A 336 -18.95 -9.35 21.52
CA THR A 336 -19.53 -10.11 22.64
C THR A 336 -19.19 -11.60 22.58
N GLY A 337 -19.01 -12.12 21.37
CA GLY A 337 -18.64 -13.50 21.09
C GLY A 337 -17.63 -13.55 19.95
N LYS A 338 -16.79 -14.58 19.98
CA LYS A 338 -15.82 -14.85 18.91
C LYS A 338 -15.57 -16.35 18.87
N GLY A 339 -15.70 -16.96 17.69
CA GLY A 339 -15.61 -18.41 17.54
C GLY A 339 -14.79 -18.77 16.30
N THR A 340 -13.88 -19.73 16.43
CA THR A 340 -13.25 -20.35 15.26
C THR A 340 -14.30 -21.12 14.47
N VAL A 341 -14.25 -21.02 13.14
CA VAL A 341 -15.02 -21.86 12.22
C VAL A 341 -14.32 -23.20 12.11
N GLY A 342 -14.83 -24.22 12.79
CA GLY A 342 -14.14 -25.51 12.96
C GLY A 342 -12.87 -25.40 13.81
N GLY A 343 -11.91 -26.30 13.54
CA GLY A 343 -10.62 -26.41 14.24
C GLY A 343 -10.55 -27.55 15.24
N THR A 344 -9.34 -27.94 15.63
CA THR A 344 -9.09 -28.98 16.64
C THR A 344 -7.82 -28.62 17.46
N PRO A 345 -7.97 -28.13 18.71
CA PRO A 345 -9.23 -27.74 19.34
C PRO A 345 -9.87 -26.53 18.63
N SER A 346 -11.20 -26.52 18.54
CA SER A 346 -11.94 -25.29 18.22
C SER A 346 -11.95 -24.35 19.43
N ARG A 347 -12.05 -23.05 19.21
CA ARG A 347 -11.93 -22.04 20.28
C ARG A 347 -13.09 -21.05 20.23
N THR A 348 -13.59 -20.71 21.41
CA THR A 348 -14.64 -19.70 21.64
C THR A 348 -14.16 -18.71 22.70
N TRP A 349 -14.42 -17.42 22.50
CA TRP A 349 -14.18 -16.36 23.48
C TRP A 349 -15.48 -15.61 23.75
N VAL A 350 -15.92 -15.62 25.01
CA VAL A 350 -17.13 -14.96 25.49
C VAL A 350 -16.72 -13.71 26.27
N ASN A 351 -16.99 -12.54 25.70
CA ASN A 351 -16.64 -11.24 26.27
C ASN A 351 -17.85 -10.62 26.97
N GLY A 352 -18.03 -10.88 28.26
CA GLY A 352 -19.11 -10.26 29.04
C GLY A 352 -20.53 -10.84 28.82
N SER A 353 -20.77 -11.60 27.74
CA SER A 353 -22.11 -12.02 27.30
C SER A 353 -22.35 -13.51 27.51
N LEU A 354 -22.34 -13.96 28.77
CA LEU A 354 -22.59 -15.36 29.11
C LEU A 354 -24.10 -15.68 29.04
N THR A 355 -24.59 -15.99 27.83
CA THR A 355 -25.99 -16.33 27.55
C THR A 355 -26.10 -17.59 26.69
N LEU A 356 -27.26 -18.26 26.72
CA LEU A 356 -27.55 -19.43 25.85
C LEU A 356 -27.25 -19.09 24.40
N ARG A 357 -27.77 -17.95 23.92
CA ARG A 357 -27.60 -17.52 22.54
C ARG A 357 -26.14 -17.36 22.16
N THR A 358 -25.39 -16.56 22.92
CA THR A 358 -23.98 -16.31 22.61
C THR A 358 -23.21 -17.62 22.59
N VAL A 359 -23.28 -18.44 23.64
CA VAL A 359 -22.47 -19.65 23.73
C VAL A 359 -22.86 -20.68 22.67
N ALA A 360 -24.16 -20.94 22.45
CA ALA A 360 -24.60 -21.88 21.43
C ALA A 360 -24.32 -21.38 20.01
N HIS A 361 -24.36 -20.08 19.75
CA HIS A 361 -23.98 -19.49 18.46
C HIS A 361 -22.50 -19.71 18.16
N GLU A 362 -21.61 -19.35 19.10
CA GLU A 362 -20.16 -19.53 18.90
C GLU A 362 -19.77 -21.02 18.78
N LEU A 363 -20.44 -21.89 19.53
CA LEU A 363 -20.24 -23.34 19.40
C LEU A 363 -20.74 -23.86 18.03
N GLY A 364 -21.69 -23.18 17.39
CA GLY A 364 -22.13 -23.45 16.02
C GLY A 364 -21.00 -23.19 15.03
N HIS A 365 -20.31 -22.06 15.18
CA HIS A 365 -19.07 -21.79 14.43
C HIS A 365 -18.01 -22.84 14.70
N ASN A 366 -17.80 -23.24 15.95
CA ASN A 366 -16.85 -24.30 16.30
C ASN A 366 -17.16 -25.65 15.62
N LEU A 367 -18.42 -25.93 15.27
CA LEU A 367 -18.82 -27.08 14.44
C LEU A 367 -18.64 -26.87 12.92
N GLY A 368 -18.32 -25.65 12.52
CA GLY A 368 -18.05 -25.26 11.13
C GLY A 368 -19.17 -24.47 10.46
N LEU A 369 -20.23 -24.09 11.18
CA LEU A 369 -21.33 -23.30 10.62
C LEU A 369 -20.94 -21.84 10.37
N HIS A 370 -21.62 -21.21 9.42
CA HIS A 370 -21.55 -19.78 9.15
C HIS A 370 -22.85 -19.09 9.54
N HIS A 371 -22.88 -17.75 9.54
CA HIS A 371 -24.13 -17.05 9.80
C HIS A 371 -25.19 -17.37 8.75
N ALA A 372 -26.42 -17.56 9.23
CA ALA A 372 -27.57 -17.69 8.39
C ALA A 372 -28.06 -16.32 7.90
N LYS A 373 -28.46 -16.27 6.64
CA LYS A 373 -28.69 -15.02 5.90
C LYS A 373 -30.11 -14.98 5.38
N LYS A 374 -30.54 -13.79 5.00
CA LYS A 374 -31.76 -13.62 4.20
C LYS A 374 -31.43 -13.07 2.82
N LEU A 375 -32.23 -13.43 1.83
CA LEU A 375 -32.16 -12.89 0.48
C LEU A 375 -33.29 -11.88 0.27
N GLU A 376 -32.95 -10.61 0.11
CA GLU A 376 -33.91 -9.51 -0.09
C GLU A 376 -34.02 -9.20 -1.58
N CYS A 377 -35.25 -9.27 -2.11
CA CYS A 377 -35.55 -9.18 -3.54
C CYS A 377 -36.62 -8.11 -3.87
N GLY A 378 -37.01 -7.29 -2.88
CA GLY A 378 -37.98 -6.22 -3.05
C GLY A 378 -39.40 -6.74 -3.28
N VAL A 379 -39.90 -6.60 -4.51
CA VAL A 379 -41.26 -7.05 -4.87
C VAL A 379 -41.32 -8.47 -5.42
N ASP A 380 -40.17 -9.01 -5.83
CA ASP A 380 -40.02 -10.36 -6.36
C ASP A 380 -39.47 -11.32 -5.28
N VAL A 381 -39.58 -12.63 -5.49
CA VAL A 381 -39.08 -13.66 -4.56
C VAL A 381 -37.63 -14.04 -4.87
N ILE A 382 -37.29 -14.21 -6.15
CA ILE A 382 -35.91 -14.38 -6.66
C ILE A 382 -35.83 -13.61 -7.98
N SER A 383 -34.86 -12.72 -8.11
CA SER A 383 -34.59 -11.90 -9.29
C SER A 383 -33.10 -11.55 -9.39
N GLY A 384 -32.69 -10.90 -10.48
CA GLY A 384 -31.30 -10.47 -10.68
C GLY A 384 -30.83 -9.33 -9.76
N ASP A 385 -31.75 -8.63 -9.09
CA ASP A 385 -31.45 -7.47 -8.23
C ASP A 385 -31.44 -7.82 -6.73
N CYS A 386 -31.59 -9.10 -6.39
CA CYS A 386 -31.58 -9.54 -5.00
C CYS A 386 -30.22 -9.31 -4.32
N TYR A 387 -30.24 -9.01 -3.03
CA TYR A 387 -29.03 -8.89 -2.22
C TYR A 387 -29.16 -9.64 -0.90
N THR A 388 -28.01 -10.12 -0.40
CA THR A 388 -27.94 -10.91 0.83
C THR A 388 -27.68 -10.02 2.03
N ILE A 389 -28.43 -10.25 3.12
CA ILE A 389 -28.17 -9.62 4.41
C ILE A 389 -27.63 -10.70 5.37
N GLU A 390 -26.37 -10.52 5.78
CA GLU A 390 -25.73 -11.30 6.84
C GLU A 390 -26.51 -11.15 8.15
N TYR A 391 -26.60 -12.18 8.99
CA TYR A 391 -27.45 -12.15 10.18
C TYR A 391 -28.93 -11.87 9.87
N GLY A 392 -29.37 -12.14 8.64
CA GLY A 392 -30.70 -11.79 8.19
C GLY A 392 -31.79 -12.77 8.60
N ASP A 393 -31.43 -14.01 8.91
CA ASP A 393 -32.40 -15.07 9.15
C ASP A 393 -33.01 -15.00 10.55
N SER A 394 -34.29 -14.67 10.66
CA SER A 394 -34.98 -14.52 11.95
C SER A 394 -35.54 -15.83 12.53
N LEU A 395 -35.24 -16.99 11.94
CA LEU A 395 -35.78 -18.27 12.41
C LEU A 395 -34.81 -19.11 13.24
N GLU A 396 -33.51 -18.77 13.24
CA GLU A 396 -32.50 -19.64 13.80
C GLU A 396 -31.35 -18.91 14.50
N ILE A 397 -30.62 -19.65 15.35
CA ILE A 397 -29.62 -19.08 16.25
C ILE A 397 -28.40 -18.49 15.54
N MET A 398 -28.00 -19.00 14.36
CA MET A 398 -26.92 -18.47 13.52
C MET A 398 -27.36 -17.26 12.69
N GLY A 399 -28.64 -16.89 12.76
CA GLY A 399 -29.22 -15.73 12.12
C GLY A 399 -29.43 -14.57 13.09
N ALA A 400 -30.42 -13.73 12.80
CA ALA A 400 -30.66 -12.43 13.41
C ALA A 400 -30.61 -12.41 14.94
N PRO A 401 -30.18 -11.27 15.53
CA PRO A 401 -30.21 -11.10 16.98
C PRO A 401 -31.62 -11.20 17.55
N GLY A 402 -31.72 -11.77 18.75
CA GLY A 402 -33.00 -11.91 19.47
C GLY A 402 -33.75 -13.22 19.22
N PHE A 403 -33.27 -14.06 18.31
CA PHE A 403 -33.83 -15.38 18.03
C PHE A 403 -32.89 -16.49 18.50
N THR A 404 -33.45 -17.56 19.05
CA THR A 404 -32.74 -18.74 19.57
C THR A 404 -33.33 -20.04 19.02
N GLY A 405 -33.89 -19.97 17.80
CA GLY A 405 -34.52 -21.12 17.17
C GLY A 405 -33.54 -22.17 16.66
N HIS A 406 -34.08 -23.32 16.27
CA HIS A 406 -33.33 -24.45 15.71
C HIS A 406 -32.53 -24.04 14.47
N PHE A 407 -31.33 -24.63 14.34
CA PHE A 407 -30.53 -24.55 13.12
C PHE A 407 -31.36 -24.94 11.89
N ASN A 408 -31.18 -24.22 10.80
CA ASN A 408 -31.92 -24.49 9.58
C ASN A 408 -31.55 -25.83 8.89
N ALA A 409 -32.38 -26.28 7.94
CA ALA A 409 -32.20 -27.57 7.30
C ALA A 409 -30.87 -27.73 6.56
N PHE A 410 -30.34 -26.66 5.95
CA PHE A 410 -29.03 -26.66 5.30
C PHE A 410 -27.90 -26.88 6.33
N ASN A 411 -27.98 -26.21 7.49
CA ASN A 411 -27.02 -26.35 8.57
C ASN A 411 -27.07 -27.77 9.18
N LYS A 412 -28.26 -28.33 9.41
CA LYS A 412 -28.40 -29.71 9.93
C LYS A 412 -27.94 -30.77 8.92
N ASP A 413 -28.23 -30.61 7.63
CA ASP A 413 -27.72 -31.47 6.54
C ASP A 413 -26.17 -31.44 6.53
N SER A 414 -25.61 -30.23 6.57
CA SER A 414 -24.16 -29.99 6.58
C SER A 414 -23.44 -30.60 7.77
N LEU A 415 -24.07 -30.59 8.95
CA LEU A 415 -23.53 -31.20 10.18
C LEU A 415 -23.65 -32.73 10.18
N GLY A 416 -24.28 -33.33 9.17
CA GLY A 416 -24.57 -34.76 9.13
C GLY A 416 -25.65 -35.18 10.12
N TRP A 417 -26.49 -34.24 10.56
CA TRP A 417 -27.59 -34.53 11.47
C TRP A 417 -28.82 -35.04 10.76
N PHE A 418 -28.87 -35.00 9.43
CA PHE A 418 -29.85 -35.71 8.62
C PHE A 418 -29.23 -36.92 7.92
N SER A 419 -30.09 -37.81 7.47
CA SER A 419 -29.70 -38.95 6.64
C SER A 419 -30.71 -39.21 5.54
N THR A 420 -30.23 -39.70 4.41
CA THR A 420 -31.09 -40.23 3.33
C THR A 420 -31.65 -41.61 3.66
N GLU A 421 -31.16 -42.26 4.72
CA GLU A 421 -31.59 -43.59 5.15
C GLU A 421 -32.90 -43.52 5.95
N SER A 422 -33.86 -44.35 5.54
CA SER A 422 -35.25 -44.32 6.05
C SER A 422 -35.41 -44.84 7.49
N SER A 423 -34.35 -45.38 8.12
CA SER A 423 -34.37 -45.93 9.49
C SER A 423 -33.36 -45.25 10.42
N SER A 424 -32.91 -44.05 10.08
CA SER A 424 -31.91 -43.31 10.85
C SER A 424 -32.55 -42.57 12.03
N VAL A 425 -31.82 -42.51 13.16
CA VAL A 425 -32.14 -41.62 14.29
C VAL A 425 -31.93 -40.14 13.95
N ALA A 426 -31.32 -39.86 12.79
CA ALA A 426 -30.92 -38.53 12.36
C ALA A 426 -32.11 -37.64 11.98
N GLY A 427 -33.18 -38.24 11.48
CA GLY A 427 -34.21 -37.50 10.75
C GLY A 427 -33.92 -37.57 9.26
N LYS A 428 -34.96 -37.86 8.49
CA LYS A 428 -34.83 -38.17 7.08
C LYS A 428 -34.78 -36.89 6.24
N ILE A 429 -33.81 -36.78 5.34
CA ILE A 429 -33.80 -35.78 4.27
C ILE A 429 -34.00 -36.47 2.93
N ILE A 430 -34.82 -35.90 2.06
CA ILE A 430 -35.10 -36.47 0.73
C ILE A 430 -34.66 -35.52 -0.37
N GLU A 431 -33.95 -36.05 -1.37
CA GLU A 431 -33.64 -35.33 -2.60
C GLU A 431 -34.71 -35.64 -3.66
N VAL A 432 -35.29 -34.58 -4.22
CA VAL A 432 -36.43 -34.67 -5.13
C VAL A 432 -36.01 -34.25 -6.54
N SER A 433 -36.31 -35.12 -7.50
CA SER A 433 -35.98 -34.94 -8.92
C SER A 433 -37.10 -35.38 -9.88
N SER A 434 -38.27 -35.70 -9.33
CA SER A 434 -39.45 -36.13 -10.10
C SER A 434 -40.73 -35.51 -9.54
N ASP A 435 -41.75 -35.37 -10.37
CA ASP A 435 -43.05 -34.88 -9.95
C ASP A 435 -43.64 -35.73 -8.82
N GLY A 436 -44.19 -35.09 -7.79
CA GLY A 436 -44.82 -35.81 -6.69
C GLY A 436 -45.21 -34.91 -5.52
N SER A 437 -45.98 -35.49 -4.60
CA SER A 437 -46.28 -34.90 -3.30
C SER A 437 -45.42 -35.55 -2.23
N TYR A 438 -44.82 -34.72 -1.39
CA TYR A 438 -43.86 -35.10 -0.36
C TYR A 438 -44.36 -34.59 1.00
N ILE A 439 -44.07 -35.33 2.08
CA ILE A 439 -44.52 -35.00 3.44
C ILE A 439 -43.32 -34.59 4.28
N LEU A 440 -43.48 -33.44 4.96
CA LEU A 440 -42.60 -32.94 6.00
C LEU A 440 -43.25 -33.14 7.36
N GLU A 441 -42.53 -33.76 8.31
CA GLU A 441 -42.91 -33.77 9.72
C GLU A 441 -42.40 -32.50 10.43
N PRO A 442 -43.00 -32.08 11.56
CA PRO A 442 -42.52 -30.92 12.32
C PRO A 442 -41.04 -31.03 12.67
N TYR A 443 -40.32 -29.94 12.43
CA TYR A 443 -38.87 -29.89 12.46
C TYR A 443 -38.28 -30.10 13.87
N GLU A 444 -39.03 -29.73 14.91
CA GLU A 444 -38.63 -29.70 16.32
C GLU A 444 -38.89 -31.03 17.05
N LEU A 445 -39.74 -31.89 16.47
CA LEU A 445 -40.13 -33.16 17.08
C LEU A 445 -39.15 -34.28 16.72
N ALA A 446 -39.15 -35.35 17.50
CA ALA A 446 -38.38 -36.55 17.17
C ALA A 446 -38.81 -37.13 15.79
N PRO A 447 -37.93 -37.83 15.06
CA PRO A 447 -38.29 -38.42 13.78
C PRO A 447 -39.30 -39.57 13.91
N GLU A 448 -40.38 -39.54 13.12
CA GLU A 448 -41.42 -40.59 13.09
C GLU A 448 -41.48 -41.38 11.77
N GLY A 449 -40.64 -41.01 10.79
CA GLY A 449 -40.40 -41.77 9.55
C GLY A 449 -40.63 -40.98 8.26
N GLU A 450 -41.29 -39.83 8.36
CA GLU A 450 -41.39 -38.87 7.26
C GLU A 450 -40.15 -37.96 7.18
N ALA A 451 -40.07 -37.13 6.16
CA ALA A 451 -38.91 -36.27 5.97
C ALA A 451 -38.93 -35.08 6.96
N LYS A 452 -37.79 -34.75 7.57
CA LYS A 452 -37.58 -33.50 8.30
C LYS A 452 -37.25 -32.34 7.37
N ALA A 453 -36.69 -32.65 6.20
CA ALA A 453 -36.32 -31.68 5.18
C ALA A 453 -36.43 -32.27 3.78
N ILE A 454 -36.74 -31.41 2.80
CA ILE A 454 -36.72 -31.75 1.37
C ILE A 454 -35.66 -30.92 0.68
N LYS A 455 -34.83 -31.56 -0.14
CA LYS A 455 -33.88 -30.92 -1.06
C LYS A 455 -34.39 -31.01 -2.48
N VAL A 456 -34.51 -29.87 -3.16
CA VAL A 456 -34.88 -29.80 -4.57
C VAL A 456 -33.73 -29.18 -5.34
N GLN A 457 -33.18 -29.89 -6.32
CA GLN A 457 -32.07 -29.34 -7.11
C GLN A 457 -32.60 -28.22 -8.00
N ARG A 458 -32.15 -26.99 -7.76
CA ARG A 458 -32.50 -25.79 -8.52
C ARG A 458 -31.71 -25.69 -9.83
N GLY A 459 -30.45 -26.12 -9.82
CA GLY A 459 -29.56 -25.99 -10.96
C GLY A 459 -28.11 -26.31 -10.62
N VAL A 460 -27.20 -25.77 -11.41
CA VAL A 460 -25.74 -25.87 -11.22
C VAL A 460 -25.14 -24.50 -11.46
N ASP A 461 -24.21 -24.06 -10.62
CA ASP A 461 -23.52 -22.78 -10.80
C ASP A 461 -22.40 -22.86 -11.85
N SER A 462 -21.75 -21.72 -12.14
CA SER A 462 -20.65 -21.64 -13.11
C SER A 462 -19.41 -22.47 -12.73
N THR A 463 -19.33 -22.98 -11.50
CA THR A 463 -18.23 -23.83 -11.01
C THR A 463 -18.58 -25.31 -11.03
N GLY A 464 -19.80 -25.68 -11.45
CA GLY A 464 -20.28 -27.06 -11.46
C GLY A 464 -20.90 -27.53 -10.14
N LYS A 465 -21.07 -26.65 -9.14
CA LYS A 465 -21.70 -27.01 -7.86
C LYS A 465 -23.21 -26.98 -7.98
N LYS A 466 -23.91 -27.94 -7.34
CA LYS A 466 -25.37 -27.97 -7.34
C LYS A 466 -25.94 -26.84 -6.49
N LEU A 467 -26.99 -26.21 -7.01
CA LEU A 467 -27.82 -25.24 -6.31
C LEU A 467 -29.07 -25.94 -5.80
N TRP A 468 -29.47 -25.66 -4.57
CA TRP A 468 -30.53 -26.37 -3.86
C TRP A 468 -31.57 -25.42 -3.26
N TYR A 469 -32.82 -25.86 -3.29
CA TYR A 469 -33.82 -25.45 -2.32
C TYR A 469 -33.83 -26.42 -1.14
N TYR A 470 -33.85 -25.89 0.07
CA TYR A 470 -34.14 -26.61 1.31
C TYR A 470 -35.50 -26.19 1.85
N LEU A 471 -36.39 -27.15 2.05
CA LEU A 471 -37.74 -26.94 2.58
C LEU A 471 -37.84 -27.54 3.98
N GLU A 472 -38.44 -26.78 4.91
CA GLU A 472 -38.63 -27.17 6.31
C GLU A 472 -40.02 -26.74 6.84
N TYR A 473 -40.58 -27.51 7.76
CA TYR A 473 -41.87 -27.23 8.39
C TYR A 473 -41.70 -26.98 9.89
N ARG A 474 -41.79 -25.71 10.31
CA ARG A 474 -41.49 -25.26 11.69
C ARG A 474 -42.75 -25.18 12.54
N GLN A 475 -42.65 -25.55 13.82
CA GLN A 475 -43.73 -25.50 14.81
C GLN A 475 -43.26 -24.87 16.13
N PRO A 476 -44.15 -24.24 16.92
CA PRO A 476 -43.77 -23.51 18.13
C PRO A 476 -43.52 -24.45 19.33
N THR A 477 -42.51 -25.32 19.21
CA THR A 477 -42.16 -26.35 20.20
C THR A 477 -40.70 -26.22 20.62
N GLY A 478 -40.38 -26.53 21.89
CA GLY A 478 -39.00 -26.52 22.38
C GLY A 478 -38.33 -25.15 22.24
N PHE A 479 -37.12 -25.12 21.68
CA PHE A 479 -36.37 -23.88 21.43
C PHE A 479 -37.00 -22.96 20.35
N ASP A 480 -38.00 -23.46 19.63
CA ASP A 480 -38.80 -22.71 18.65
C ASP A 480 -40.13 -22.20 19.22
N SER A 481 -40.39 -22.37 20.52
CA SER A 481 -41.63 -21.90 21.18
C SER A 481 -41.97 -20.42 20.95
N TYR A 482 -40.98 -19.56 20.67
CA TYR A 482 -41.20 -18.15 20.32
C TYR A 482 -42.04 -17.97 19.04
N LEU A 483 -42.08 -18.97 18.15
CA LEU A 483 -42.91 -18.98 16.93
C LEU A 483 -44.41 -18.92 17.21
N GLU A 484 -44.85 -19.13 18.46
CA GLU A 484 -46.26 -18.94 18.86
C GLU A 484 -46.72 -17.50 18.61
N SER A 485 -45.80 -16.53 18.66
CA SER A 485 -46.08 -15.13 18.36
C SER A 485 -46.13 -14.82 16.86
N TYR A 486 -45.79 -15.78 15.99
CA TYR A 486 -45.63 -15.62 14.55
C TYR A 486 -46.39 -16.72 13.78
N PRO A 487 -47.73 -16.75 13.85
CA PRO A 487 -48.53 -17.85 13.30
C PRO A 487 -48.40 -18.04 11.78
N SER A 488 -48.05 -16.98 11.03
CA SER A 488 -47.80 -17.11 9.59
C SER A 488 -46.61 -18.03 9.31
N LEU A 489 -45.55 -17.98 10.14
CA LEU A 489 -44.35 -18.82 10.00
C LEU A 489 -44.57 -20.31 10.31
N THR A 490 -45.72 -20.67 10.87
CA THR A 490 -46.07 -22.06 11.23
C THR A 490 -47.22 -22.61 10.38
N SER A 491 -47.73 -21.81 9.44
CA SER A 491 -48.91 -22.11 8.59
C SER A 491 -48.57 -22.64 7.20
N GLY A 492 -47.31 -23.00 6.96
CA GLY A 492 -46.80 -23.40 5.66
C GLY A 492 -45.35 -23.86 5.75
N VAL A 493 -44.68 -23.97 4.60
CA VAL A 493 -43.30 -24.47 4.50
C VAL A 493 -42.34 -23.32 4.23
N THR A 494 -41.26 -23.25 4.98
CA THR A 494 -40.19 -22.28 4.77
C THR A 494 -39.21 -22.79 3.72
N MET A 495 -38.67 -21.90 2.90
CA MET A 495 -37.70 -22.26 1.87
C MET A 495 -36.39 -21.50 2.03
N ARG A 496 -35.30 -22.16 1.63
CA ARG A 496 -33.95 -21.62 1.68
C ARG A 496 -33.18 -22.01 0.44
N LEU A 497 -32.29 -21.12 0.00
CA LEU A 497 -31.27 -21.42 -0.99
C LEU A 497 -30.00 -21.91 -0.28
N GLY A 498 -29.32 -22.84 -0.93
CA GLY A 498 -28.00 -23.30 -0.54
C GLY A 498 -27.23 -23.84 -1.74
N THR A 499 -25.92 -23.64 -1.75
CA THR A 499 -24.98 -24.15 -2.73
C THR A 499 -24.22 -25.33 -2.12
N GLU A 500 -24.12 -26.42 -2.88
CA GLU A 500 -23.41 -27.63 -2.46
C GLU A 500 -21.97 -27.31 -2.05
N SER A 501 -21.56 -27.79 -0.87
CA SER A 501 -20.21 -27.56 -0.33
C SER A 501 -19.82 -26.07 -0.21
N ASP A 502 -20.79 -25.18 0.02
CA ASP A 502 -20.54 -23.79 0.39
C ASP A 502 -21.36 -23.43 1.64
N MET A 503 -20.75 -23.58 2.81
CA MET A 503 -21.41 -23.35 4.10
C MET A 503 -21.92 -21.91 4.28
N ASN A 504 -21.39 -20.96 3.50
CA ASN A 504 -21.71 -19.54 3.60
C ASN A 504 -22.91 -19.13 2.72
N SER A 505 -23.53 -20.09 2.03
CA SER A 505 -24.60 -19.88 1.04
C SER A 505 -26.03 -20.00 1.58
N SER A 506 -26.19 -20.32 2.88
CA SER A 506 -27.51 -20.51 3.49
C SER A 506 -28.32 -19.20 3.54
N GLN A 507 -29.40 -19.14 2.74
CA GLN A 507 -30.22 -17.95 2.58
C GLN A 507 -31.71 -18.27 2.69
N ILE A 508 -32.41 -17.75 3.70
CA ILE A 508 -33.87 -17.77 3.72
C ILE A 508 -34.44 -16.84 2.65
N ILE A 509 -35.51 -17.28 1.99
CA ILE A 509 -36.24 -16.47 1.00
C ILE A 509 -37.61 -16.10 1.57
N ASP A 510 -38.06 -14.88 1.25
CA ASP A 510 -39.42 -14.45 1.54
C ASP A 510 -40.35 -14.85 0.40
N LEU A 511 -41.31 -15.73 0.70
CA LEU A 511 -42.24 -16.28 -0.27
C LEU A 511 -43.54 -15.47 -0.38
N THR A 512 -43.67 -14.38 0.37
CA THR A 512 -44.81 -13.45 0.28
C THR A 512 -44.47 -12.31 -0.69
N PRO A 513 -45.15 -12.22 -1.86
CA PRO A 513 -44.85 -11.17 -2.83
C PRO A 513 -45.12 -9.77 -2.27
N ALA A 514 -44.23 -8.82 -2.57
CA ALA A 514 -44.29 -7.43 -2.11
C ALA A 514 -44.32 -7.25 -0.58
N SER A 515 -43.71 -8.18 0.15
CA SER A 515 -43.40 -7.98 1.58
C SER A 515 -42.51 -6.74 1.77
N GLN A 516 -42.60 -6.08 2.92
CA GLN A 516 -41.72 -4.96 3.22
C GLN A 516 -40.32 -5.48 3.59
N VAL A 517 -39.26 -4.70 3.34
CA VAL A 517 -37.84 -5.08 3.60
C VAL A 517 -37.54 -5.62 5.02
N MET A 518 -38.45 -5.40 5.98
CA MET A 518 -38.35 -5.82 7.38
C MET A 518 -39.49 -6.75 7.84
N ASP A 519 -40.41 -7.14 6.97
CA ASP A 519 -41.52 -8.02 7.30
C ASP A 519 -41.17 -9.47 6.95
N TRP A 520 -40.46 -10.12 7.85
CA TRP A 520 -39.99 -11.51 7.70
C TRP A 520 -40.84 -12.51 8.49
N ASN A 521 -41.95 -12.03 9.05
CA ASN A 521 -42.84 -12.80 9.92
C ASN A 521 -43.84 -13.65 9.12
N ASP A 522 -43.76 -13.66 7.79
CA ASP A 522 -44.62 -14.39 6.87
C ASP A 522 -43.85 -14.99 5.67
N SER A 523 -42.56 -15.29 5.86
CA SER A 523 -41.66 -15.85 4.83
C SER A 523 -42.01 -17.27 4.35
N THR A 524 -43.08 -17.89 4.86
CA THR A 524 -43.48 -19.26 4.51
C THR A 524 -44.37 -19.33 3.27
N LEU A 525 -44.28 -20.45 2.55
CA LEU A 525 -45.24 -20.80 1.51
C LEU A 525 -46.51 -21.30 2.18
N ALA A 526 -47.43 -20.38 2.43
CA ALA A 526 -48.71 -20.66 3.08
C ALA A 526 -49.50 -21.77 2.36
N VAL A 527 -50.28 -22.54 3.11
CA VAL A 527 -51.16 -23.59 2.56
C VAL A 527 -52.04 -23.05 1.43
N GLY A 528 -52.06 -23.78 0.31
CA GLY A 528 -52.79 -23.43 -0.91
C GLY A 528 -52.04 -22.47 -1.83
N SER A 529 -50.86 -21.98 -1.45
CA SER A 529 -50.04 -21.10 -2.28
C SER A 529 -49.03 -21.88 -3.11
N THR A 530 -48.69 -21.32 -4.28
CA THR A 530 -47.75 -21.91 -5.23
C THR A 530 -46.60 -20.94 -5.50
N TYR A 531 -45.38 -21.47 -5.46
CA TYR A 531 -44.17 -20.80 -5.92
C TYR A 531 -43.67 -21.46 -7.20
N THR A 532 -43.32 -20.65 -8.20
CA THR A 532 -42.76 -21.12 -9.47
C THR A 532 -41.44 -20.40 -9.75
N ASP A 533 -40.35 -21.17 -9.82
CA ASP A 533 -39.09 -20.74 -10.40
C ASP A 533 -39.07 -21.16 -11.88
N ALA A 534 -39.40 -20.21 -12.76
CA ALA A 534 -39.46 -20.46 -14.19
C ALA A 534 -38.07 -20.74 -14.81
N ASP A 535 -37.00 -20.17 -14.25
CA ASP A 535 -35.63 -20.34 -14.75
C ASP A 535 -35.12 -21.75 -14.42
N ALA A 536 -35.45 -22.26 -13.24
CA ALA A 536 -35.15 -23.63 -12.83
C ALA A 536 -36.15 -24.66 -13.40
N GLY A 537 -37.31 -24.21 -13.90
CA GLY A 537 -38.39 -25.08 -14.35
C GLY A 537 -39.05 -25.87 -13.23
N ILE A 538 -39.10 -25.31 -12.01
CA ILE A 538 -39.60 -25.95 -10.79
C ILE A 538 -40.85 -25.22 -10.30
N THR A 539 -41.87 -25.96 -9.90
CA THR A 539 -43.05 -25.42 -9.22
C THR A 539 -43.29 -26.19 -7.92
N MET A 540 -43.57 -25.47 -6.83
CA MET A 540 -43.81 -26.00 -5.50
C MET A 540 -45.13 -25.45 -4.95
N THR A 541 -45.97 -26.30 -4.37
CA THR A 541 -47.25 -25.90 -3.77
C THR A 541 -47.41 -26.56 -2.42
N THR A 542 -47.65 -25.78 -1.36
CA THR A 542 -48.01 -26.33 -0.04
C THR A 542 -49.46 -26.79 -0.09
N GLU A 543 -49.72 -28.10 -0.07
CA GLU A 543 -51.07 -28.67 -0.21
C GLU A 543 -51.87 -28.60 1.09
N TRP A 544 -51.22 -28.90 2.22
CA TRP A 544 -51.78 -28.83 3.57
C TRP A 544 -50.66 -28.72 4.61
N ALA A 545 -51.00 -28.18 5.78
CA ALA A 545 -50.13 -28.13 6.96
C ALA A 545 -50.99 -28.16 8.23
N ASP A 546 -50.63 -29.01 9.19
CA ASP A 546 -51.27 -29.13 10.50
C ASP A 546 -50.27 -29.63 11.57
N ASN A 547 -50.74 -30.02 12.75
CA ASN A 547 -49.87 -30.46 13.83
C ASN A 547 -49.17 -31.81 13.58
N THR A 548 -49.52 -32.53 12.51
CA THR A 548 -48.89 -33.80 12.12
C THR A 548 -47.81 -33.62 11.05
N GLY A 549 -47.83 -32.51 10.32
CA GLY A 549 -46.85 -32.24 9.27
C GLY A 549 -47.36 -31.25 8.22
N ALA A 550 -46.67 -31.18 7.09
CA ALA A 550 -47.07 -30.45 5.90
C ALA A 550 -46.81 -31.29 4.65
N SER A 551 -47.64 -31.13 3.61
CA SER A 551 -47.36 -31.73 2.31
C SER A 551 -47.08 -30.68 1.26
N VAL A 552 -46.07 -30.94 0.43
CA VAL A 552 -45.66 -30.08 -0.68
C VAL A 552 -45.67 -30.88 -1.97
N HIS A 553 -46.42 -30.39 -2.96
CA HIS A 553 -46.37 -30.89 -4.33
C HIS A 553 -45.25 -30.20 -5.10
N ILE A 554 -44.37 -30.96 -5.74
CA ILE A 554 -43.24 -30.47 -6.53
C ILE A 554 -43.38 -31.02 -7.95
N SER A 555 -43.22 -30.17 -8.96
CA SER A 555 -43.25 -30.56 -10.37
C SER A 555 -42.11 -29.92 -11.17
N PHE A 556 -41.58 -30.65 -12.16
CA PHE A 556 -40.47 -30.24 -13.02
C PHE A 556 -40.90 -30.12 -14.48
N THR A 557 -40.32 -29.17 -15.20
CA THR A 557 -40.47 -29.07 -16.66
C THR A 557 -39.45 -30.02 -17.33
N GLN A 558 -39.87 -30.96 -18.21
CA GLN A 558 -38.93 -31.94 -18.77
C GLN A 558 -37.72 -31.29 -19.49
N PRO A 559 -36.47 -31.76 -19.29
CA PRO A 559 -35.31 -31.20 -19.95
C PRO A 559 -35.27 -31.63 -21.42
N VAL A 560 -35.31 -30.66 -22.32
CA VAL A 560 -35.08 -30.86 -23.76
C VAL A 560 -33.57 -30.84 -24.00
N CYS A 561 -33.02 -31.81 -24.75
CA CYS A 561 -31.62 -31.69 -25.20
C CYS A 561 -31.49 -30.49 -26.13
N ASN A 562 -30.75 -29.49 -25.66
CA ASN A 562 -30.37 -28.32 -26.41
C ASN A 562 -28.85 -28.23 -26.42
N LYS A 563 -28.26 -28.23 -27.61
CA LYS A 563 -26.82 -28.06 -27.78
C LYS A 563 -26.46 -26.59 -27.65
N SER A 564 -25.27 -26.31 -27.13
CA SER A 564 -24.80 -24.95 -26.89
C SER A 564 -23.37 -24.78 -27.38
N ASP A 565 -22.98 -23.52 -27.60
CA ASP A 565 -21.59 -23.19 -27.85
C ASP A 565 -20.73 -23.55 -26.61
N PRO A 566 -19.53 -24.15 -26.80
CA PRO A 566 -18.65 -24.48 -25.69
C PRO A 566 -18.09 -23.23 -25.03
N VAL A 567 -17.71 -23.31 -23.75
CA VAL A 567 -16.99 -22.21 -23.09
C VAL A 567 -15.48 -22.47 -23.19
N VAL A 568 -14.70 -21.43 -23.50
CA VAL A 568 -13.26 -21.56 -23.75
C VAL A 568 -12.47 -20.51 -22.98
N THR A 569 -11.37 -20.93 -22.35
CA THR A 569 -10.36 -20.02 -21.77
C THR A 569 -8.97 -20.39 -22.27
N VAL A 570 -8.11 -19.40 -22.51
CA VAL A 570 -6.75 -19.60 -23.05
C VAL A 570 -5.74 -18.86 -22.18
N SER A 571 -4.60 -19.48 -21.90
CA SER A 571 -3.49 -18.87 -21.14
C SER A 571 -2.13 -19.40 -21.62
N PRO A 572 -1.06 -18.58 -21.66
CA PRO A 572 0.26 -19.05 -22.06
C PRO A 572 0.90 -19.97 -21.00
N SER A 573 1.58 -21.04 -21.44
CA SER A 573 2.23 -22.06 -20.59
C SER A 573 3.53 -21.58 -19.95
N GLN A 574 4.19 -20.61 -20.59
CA GLN A 574 5.40 -19.97 -20.09
C GLN A 574 5.37 -18.49 -20.40
N ASN A 575 6.16 -17.78 -19.62
CA ASN A 575 5.98 -16.36 -19.48
C ASN A 575 7.33 -15.71 -19.85
N VAL A 576 7.58 -15.51 -21.14
CA VAL A 576 8.78 -14.82 -21.67
C VAL A 576 8.38 -13.87 -22.82
N GLU A 577 8.99 -12.69 -22.88
CA GLU A 577 9.03 -11.88 -24.10
C GLU A 577 9.79 -12.67 -25.15
N ALA A 578 9.11 -13.04 -26.23
CA ALA A 578 9.69 -13.89 -27.25
C ALA A 578 10.60 -13.06 -28.16
N GLU A 579 11.85 -13.47 -28.31
CA GLU A 579 12.62 -13.02 -29.47
C GLU A 579 11.91 -13.55 -30.74
N SER A 580 11.97 -12.76 -31.81
CA SER A 580 11.46 -13.18 -33.12
C SER A 580 12.03 -14.54 -33.50
N GLY A 581 11.18 -15.52 -33.80
CA GLY A 581 11.59 -16.89 -34.12
C GLY A 581 11.43 -17.93 -33.01
N SER A 582 10.96 -17.53 -31.82
CA SER A 582 10.80 -18.45 -30.67
C SER A 582 9.41 -19.11 -30.59
N THR A 583 9.29 -20.19 -29.82
CA THR A 583 8.03 -20.93 -29.61
C THR A 583 7.47 -20.67 -28.21
N LEU A 584 6.16 -20.42 -28.12
CA LEU A 584 5.40 -20.25 -26.89
C LEU A 584 4.22 -21.23 -26.86
N GLY A 585 4.04 -21.95 -25.75
CA GLY A 585 2.87 -22.81 -25.54
C GLY A 585 1.69 -22.07 -24.91
N TYR A 586 0.47 -22.53 -25.18
CA TYR A 586 -0.80 -21.98 -24.69
C TYR A 586 -1.71 -23.10 -24.19
N ASN A 587 -2.09 -23.07 -22.91
CA ASN A 587 -3.12 -23.93 -22.34
C ASN A 587 -4.51 -23.42 -22.71
N VAL A 588 -5.26 -24.23 -23.43
CA VAL A 588 -6.66 -23.98 -23.83
C VAL A 588 -7.56 -24.91 -23.03
N THR A 589 -8.47 -24.36 -22.22
CA THR A 589 -9.47 -25.12 -21.45
C THR A 589 -10.83 -24.99 -22.12
N VAL A 590 -11.49 -26.12 -22.34
CA VAL A 590 -12.80 -26.23 -22.99
C VAL A 590 -13.80 -26.83 -22.01
N THR A 591 -14.99 -26.24 -21.94
CA THR A 591 -16.15 -26.74 -21.17
C THR A 591 -17.30 -27.04 -22.12
N ASN A 592 -17.86 -28.24 -22.03
CA ASN A 592 -19.09 -28.58 -22.74
C ASN A 592 -20.31 -27.95 -22.04
N ASN A 593 -21.04 -27.08 -22.74
CA ASN A 593 -22.20 -26.37 -22.20
C ASN A 593 -23.55 -26.89 -22.74
N ASP A 594 -23.55 -28.08 -23.34
CA ASP A 594 -24.78 -28.77 -23.73
C ASP A 594 -25.71 -28.99 -22.52
N ALA A 595 -27.03 -29.03 -22.73
CA ALA A 595 -27.98 -29.31 -21.65
C ALA A 595 -27.78 -30.74 -21.08
N ALA A 596 -28.06 -30.95 -19.80
CA ALA A 596 -27.88 -32.24 -19.12
C ALA A 596 -28.65 -33.43 -19.75
N GLY A 597 -29.61 -33.16 -20.65
CA GLY A 597 -30.30 -34.18 -21.45
C GLY A 597 -29.57 -34.62 -22.71
N CYS A 598 -28.36 -34.12 -23.00
CA CYS A 598 -27.56 -34.46 -24.18
C CYS A 598 -26.46 -35.50 -23.88
N ASP A 599 -25.94 -36.17 -24.91
CA ASP A 599 -24.76 -37.04 -24.82
C ASP A 599 -23.44 -36.23 -24.86
N ALA A 600 -22.30 -36.87 -24.60
CA ALA A 600 -20.98 -36.27 -24.74
C ALA A 600 -20.70 -35.71 -26.14
N SER A 601 -19.96 -34.59 -26.19
CA SER A 601 -19.57 -33.88 -27.41
C SER A 601 -18.04 -33.86 -27.59
N GLU A 602 -17.60 -34.06 -28.84
CA GLU A 602 -16.19 -33.94 -29.23
C GLU A 602 -15.89 -32.54 -29.79
N PHE A 603 -14.75 -31.96 -29.42
CA PHE A 603 -14.32 -30.62 -29.80
C PHE A 603 -12.90 -30.62 -30.39
N GLU A 604 -12.72 -29.98 -31.54
CA GLU A 604 -11.42 -29.69 -32.16
C GLU A 604 -10.90 -28.31 -31.70
N VAL A 605 -9.61 -28.23 -31.36
CA VAL A 605 -8.94 -27.03 -30.83
C VAL A 605 -7.75 -26.65 -31.71
N ASP A 606 -7.79 -25.46 -32.31
CA ASP A 606 -6.76 -24.92 -33.20
C ASP A 606 -6.46 -23.44 -32.95
N ALA A 607 -5.35 -22.92 -33.50
CA ALA A 607 -4.98 -21.51 -33.44
C ALA A 607 -4.68 -20.93 -34.84
N LEU A 608 -5.32 -19.82 -35.19
CA LEU A 608 -4.95 -18.99 -36.32
C LEU A 608 -3.79 -18.06 -35.96
N VAL A 609 -2.74 -18.14 -36.75
CA VAL A 609 -1.50 -17.37 -36.58
C VAL A 609 -1.18 -16.52 -37.82
N PRO A 610 -0.39 -15.44 -37.69
CA PRO A 610 0.04 -14.61 -38.82
C PRO A 610 0.82 -15.40 -39.90
N SER A 611 0.87 -14.86 -41.12
CA SER A 611 1.66 -15.45 -42.21
C SER A 611 3.13 -15.60 -41.81
N GLY A 612 3.70 -16.79 -42.00
CA GLY A 612 5.09 -17.13 -41.64
C GLY A 612 5.24 -17.78 -40.25
N TRP A 613 4.19 -17.76 -39.43
CA TRP A 613 4.15 -18.38 -38.10
C TRP A 613 3.57 -19.80 -38.18
N THR A 614 3.79 -20.62 -37.13
CA THR A 614 3.26 -22.00 -37.06
C THR A 614 2.56 -22.29 -35.73
N ALA A 615 1.54 -23.15 -35.72
CA ALA A 615 0.85 -23.60 -34.51
C ALA A 615 0.47 -25.09 -34.52
N THR A 616 0.31 -25.72 -33.34
CA THR A 616 -0.23 -27.09 -33.19
C THR A 616 -1.76 -27.11 -33.00
N SER A 617 -2.39 -28.29 -33.02
CA SER A 617 -3.84 -28.50 -32.77
C SER A 617 -4.10 -29.77 -31.93
N SER A 618 -5.30 -29.89 -31.34
CA SER A 618 -5.70 -31.03 -30.47
C SER A 618 -7.23 -31.30 -30.52
N THR A 619 -7.70 -32.39 -29.91
CA THR A 619 -9.12 -32.78 -29.81
C THR A 619 -9.49 -33.24 -28.40
N LEU A 620 -10.72 -32.97 -27.94
CA LEU A 620 -11.27 -33.32 -26.62
C LEU A 620 -12.66 -33.96 -26.74
N ASN A 621 -13.04 -34.87 -25.83
CA ASN A 621 -14.38 -35.46 -25.78
C ASN A 621 -14.97 -35.37 -24.37
N LEU A 622 -16.07 -34.63 -24.21
CA LEU A 622 -16.56 -34.15 -22.91
C LEU A 622 -18.06 -34.39 -22.73
N ASP A 623 -18.46 -34.96 -21.58
CA ASP A 623 -19.87 -35.01 -21.14
C ASP A 623 -20.43 -33.59 -20.89
N PRO A 624 -21.76 -33.35 -20.97
CA PRO A 624 -22.35 -32.07 -20.62
C PRO A 624 -21.91 -31.57 -19.23
N GLY A 625 -21.41 -30.34 -19.14
CA GLY A 625 -20.86 -29.73 -17.92
C GLY A 625 -19.39 -30.07 -17.61
N ALA A 626 -18.77 -31.03 -18.31
CA ALA A 626 -17.37 -31.40 -18.09
C ALA A 626 -16.39 -30.40 -18.74
N SER A 627 -15.17 -30.30 -18.18
CA SER A 627 -14.11 -29.42 -18.67
C SER A 627 -12.75 -30.12 -18.72
N GLU A 628 -11.93 -29.82 -19.75
CA GLU A 628 -10.56 -30.35 -19.90
C GLU A 628 -9.64 -29.34 -20.60
N SER A 629 -8.31 -29.45 -20.40
CA SER A 629 -7.31 -28.53 -20.97
C SER A 629 -6.30 -29.22 -21.89
N VAL A 630 -5.89 -28.54 -22.96
CA VAL A 630 -4.85 -28.99 -23.92
C VAL A 630 -3.80 -27.91 -24.15
N LEU A 631 -2.59 -28.30 -24.56
CA LEU A 631 -1.49 -27.39 -24.88
C LEU A 631 -1.37 -27.17 -26.39
N ILE A 632 -1.36 -25.91 -26.81
CA ILE A 632 -1.18 -25.46 -28.20
C ILE A 632 0.11 -24.63 -28.29
N ASP A 633 1.11 -25.10 -29.05
CA ASP A 633 2.38 -24.40 -29.24
C ASP A 633 2.32 -23.50 -30.48
N VAL A 634 2.83 -22.27 -30.36
CA VAL A 634 2.87 -21.25 -31.43
C VAL A 634 4.30 -20.72 -31.60
N THR A 635 4.82 -20.71 -32.82
CA THR A 635 6.17 -20.22 -33.16
C THR A 635 6.09 -18.99 -34.06
N SER A 636 6.79 -17.91 -33.70
CA SER A 636 6.83 -16.67 -34.50
C SER A 636 7.82 -16.73 -35.65
N ASP A 637 7.62 -15.89 -36.66
CA ASP A 637 8.60 -15.68 -37.74
C ASP A 637 9.85 -14.95 -37.21
N VAL A 638 11.03 -15.34 -37.70
CA VAL A 638 12.33 -14.72 -37.34
C VAL A 638 12.47 -13.25 -37.78
N ALA A 639 11.63 -12.78 -38.70
CA ALA A 639 11.58 -11.40 -39.18
C ALA A 639 10.45 -10.58 -38.55
N ALA A 640 9.70 -11.15 -37.60
CA ALA A 640 8.62 -10.44 -36.93
C ALA A 640 9.16 -9.27 -36.10
N THR A 641 8.57 -8.08 -36.25
CA THR A 641 8.99 -6.86 -35.54
C THR A 641 8.48 -6.83 -34.12
N ASP A 642 9.11 -6.03 -33.27
CA ASP A 642 8.60 -5.67 -31.94
C ASP A 642 7.12 -5.27 -32.02
N GLY A 643 6.30 -5.87 -31.16
CA GLY A 643 4.88 -5.67 -31.18
C GLY A 643 4.09 -6.78 -30.51
N ASN A 644 2.77 -6.59 -30.50
CA ASN A 644 1.81 -7.56 -29.98
C ASN A 644 1.00 -8.14 -31.13
N TYR A 645 0.97 -9.46 -31.23
CA TYR A 645 0.26 -10.21 -32.25
C TYR A 645 -0.90 -10.93 -31.59
N SER A 646 -2.13 -10.53 -31.90
CA SER A 646 -3.32 -11.23 -31.43
C SER A 646 -3.52 -12.52 -32.25
N LEU A 647 -3.48 -13.63 -31.54
CA LEU A 647 -3.76 -14.98 -32.01
C LEU A 647 -5.21 -15.32 -31.71
N LEU A 648 -5.86 -16.07 -32.61
CA LEU A 648 -7.25 -16.48 -32.48
C LEU A 648 -7.31 -17.99 -32.34
N PHE A 649 -7.73 -18.47 -31.17
CA PHE A 649 -7.95 -19.88 -30.89
C PHE A 649 -9.40 -20.23 -31.19
N ASN A 650 -9.63 -21.24 -32.03
CA ASN A 650 -10.97 -21.76 -32.32
C ASN A 650 -11.18 -23.08 -31.58
N VAL A 651 -12.38 -23.25 -31.05
CA VAL A 651 -12.86 -24.52 -30.53
C VAL A 651 -14.19 -24.82 -31.19
N THR A 652 -14.26 -25.93 -31.92
CA THR A 652 -15.41 -26.27 -32.76
C THR A 652 -15.91 -27.67 -32.43
N ASN A 653 -17.22 -27.86 -32.31
CA ASN A 653 -17.78 -29.19 -32.16
C ASN A 653 -17.55 -30.01 -33.45
N SER A 654 -16.96 -31.20 -33.32
CA SER A 654 -16.59 -32.06 -34.46
C SER A 654 -17.80 -32.57 -35.25
N ALA A 655 -18.95 -32.73 -34.60
CA ALA A 655 -20.17 -33.29 -35.20
C ALA A 655 -21.08 -32.22 -35.82
N ASP A 656 -21.07 -31.00 -35.26
CA ASP A 656 -21.84 -29.86 -35.78
C ASP A 656 -21.08 -28.55 -35.60
N THR A 657 -20.47 -28.08 -36.69
CA THR A 657 -19.61 -26.90 -36.71
C THR A 657 -20.35 -25.58 -36.47
N ASN A 658 -21.68 -25.61 -36.34
CA ASN A 658 -22.43 -24.42 -35.91
C ASN A 658 -22.20 -24.09 -34.44
N TYR A 659 -21.76 -25.07 -33.62
CA TYR A 659 -21.42 -24.86 -32.22
C TYR A 659 -19.92 -24.66 -32.07
N PHE A 660 -19.51 -23.42 -31.88
CA PHE A 660 -18.10 -23.06 -31.80
C PHE A 660 -17.91 -21.82 -30.93
N THR A 661 -16.74 -21.74 -30.30
CA THR A 661 -16.31 -20.55 -29.58
C THR A 661 -14.91 -20.18 -30.01
N LYS A 662 -14.62 -18.87 -29.97
CA LYS A 662 -13.30 -18.33 -30.27
C LYS A 662 -12.78 -17.56 -29.08
N ALA A 663 -11.49 -17.72 -28.80
CA ALA A 663 -10.80 -16.97 -27.76
C ALA A 663 -9.55 -16.33 -28.36
N THR A 664 -9.25 -15.09 -27.97
CA THR A 664 -8.05 -14.39 -28.44
C THR A 664 -7.00 -14.34 -27.36
N GLU A 665 -5.76 -14.64 -27.72
CA GLU A 665 -4.61 -14.45 -26.85
C GLU A 665 -3.44 -13.80 -27.60
N ASN A 666 -2.49 -13.26 -26.86
CA ASN A 666 -1.43 -12.41 -27.41
C ASN A 666 -0.08 -13.13 -27.45
N TYR A 667 0.69 -12.86 -28.51
CA TYR A 667 2.10 -13.20 -28.64
C TYR A 667 2.91 -11.90 -28.72
N VAL A 668 3.86 -11.69 -27.81
CA VAL A 668 4.60 -10.43 -27.67
C VAL A 668 6.06 -10.61 -28.08
N ILE A 669 6.51 -9.78 -29.01
CA ILE A 669 7.90 -9.67 -29.45
C ILE A 669 8.44 -8.32 -28.95
N GLU A 670 9.59 -8.33 -28.27
CA GLU A 670 10.21 -7.11 -27.76
C GLU A 670 11.75 -7.20 -27.79
N THR A 671 12.39 -6.19 -28.40
CA THR A 671 13.85 -6.02 -28.36
C THR A 671 14.22 -5.20 -27.12
N PRO A 672 15.05 -5.71 -26.19
CA PRO A 672 15.37 -5.02 -24.96
C PRO A 672 16.13 -3.70 -25.22
N VAL A 673 15.70 -2.62 -24.54
CA VAL A 673 16.35 -1.30 -24.62
C VAL A 673 17.10 -1.03 -23.32
N GLU A 674 18.39 -0.71 -23.41
CA GLU A 674 19.21 -0.34 -22.25
C GLU A 674 18.68 0.95 -21.59
N ALA A 675 18.45 0.89 -20.28
CA ALA A 675 17.93 2.00 -19.51
C ALA A 675 18.93 3.16 -19.40
N CYS A 676 18.41 4.39 -19.31
CA CYS A 676 19.20 5.57 -18.92
C CYS A 676 19.79 5.37 -17.51
N LEU A 677 21.12 5.30 -17.44
CA LEU A 677 21.92 5.29 -16.22
C LEU A 677 22.40 6.72 -15.95
N ARG A 678 21.83 7.38 -14.93
CA ARG A 678 22.29 8.69 -14.49
C ARG A 678 23.60 8.55 -13.72
N GLY A 679 24.57 9.40 -14.02
CA GLY A 679 25.91 9.35 -13.47
C GLY A 679 26.19 10.51 -12.53
N THR A 680 27.04 10.28 -11.51
CA THR A 680 27.58 11.38 -10.71
C THR A 680 28.37 12.32 -11.63
N PRO A 681 28.10 13.63 -11.66
CA PRO A 681 28.80 14.52 -12.57
C PRO A 681 30.30 14.57 -12.25
N LEU A 682 31.13 14.76 -13.28
CA LEU A 682 32.57 14.97 -13.10
C LEU A 682 32.84 16.46 -12.92
N LEU A 683 33.48 16.83 -11.82
CA LEU A 683 33.87 18.21 -11.50
C LEU A 683 35.39 18.36 -11.49
N VAL A 684 35.88 19.27 -12.33
CA VAL A 684 37.29 19.71 -12.36
C VAL A 684 37.35 21.19 -12.00
N LEU A 685 38.18 21.53 -11.02
CA LEU A 685 38.40 22.91 -10.59
C LEU A 685 39.79 23.37 -11.01
N SER A 686 39.88 24.60 -11.54
CA SER A 686 41.14 25.30 -11.73
C SER A 686 41.07 26.67 -11.07
N ALA A 687 42.08 27.00 -10.26
CA ALA A 687 42.20 28.32 -9.66
C ALA A 687 42.64 29.33 -10.72
N SER A 688 41.98 30.48 -10.80
CA SER A 688 42.37 31.55 -11.73
C SER A 688 43.53 32.39 -11.19
N GLN A 689 43.84 32.26 -9.90
CA GLN A 689 44.96 32.90 -9.21
C GLN A 689 45.42 32.02 -8.03
N THR A 690 46.73 31.99 -7.76
CA THR A 690 47.33 31.14 -6.71
C THR A 690 48.01 31.96 -5.61
N ASP A 691 47.96 33.29 -5.71
CA ASP A 691 48.63 34.19 -4.78
C ASP A 691 47.80 34.35 -3.49
N GLU A 692 48.48 34.63 -2.38
CA GLU A 692 47.82 34.96 -1.11
C GLU A 692 47.08 36.30 -1.24
N LEU A 693 45.89 36.38 -0.63
CA LEU A 693 45.00 37.53 -0.75
C LEU A 693 44.81 38.23 0.60
N GLU A 694 44.60 39.53 0.59
CA GLU A 694 44.22 40.25 1.81
C GLU A 694 42.77 39.90 2.22
N ALA A 695 42.46 40.00 3.51
CA ALA A 695 41.10 39.83 4.03
C ALA A 695 40.11 40.79 3.33
N GLY A 696 38.94 40.28 2.93
CA GLY A 696 37.94 41.02 2.13
C GLY A 696 38.04 40.84 0.61
N SER A 697 39.06 40.13 0.13
CA SER A 697 39.30 39.95 -1.31
C SER A 697 38.47 38.80 -1.92
N THR A 698 38.25 38.87 -3.23
CA THR A 698 37.57 37.81 -4.01
C THR A 698 38.58 36.95 -4.76
N ALA A 699 38.46 35.63 -4.64
CA ALA A 699 39.12 34.65 -5.51
C ALA A 699 38.13 34.04 -6.51
N SER A 700 38.60 33.86 -7.74
CA SER A 700 37.82 33.24 -8.83
C SER A 700 38.37 31.84 -9.14
N TYR A 701 37.48 30.87 -9.26
CA TYR A 701 37.78 29.49 -9.63
C TYR A 701 36.95 29.11 -10.85
N THR A 702 37.56 28.46 -11.83
CA THR A 702 36.82 27.90 -12.97
C THR A 702 36.41 26.47 -12.63
N ALA A 703 35.10 26.23 -12.58
CA ALA A 703 34.52 24.92 -12.35
C ALA A 703 34.03 24.33 -13.66
N THR A 704 34.68 23.28 -14.14
CA THR A 704 34.31 22.57 -15.36
C THR A 704 33.55 21.31 -14.98
N LEU A 705 32.31 21.22 -15.47
CA LEU A 705 31.39 20.13 -15.17
C LEU A 705 31.13 19.29 -16.43
N THR A 706 31.22 17.98 -16.31
CA THR A 706 30.87 17.03 -17.37
C THR A 706 29.71 16.15 -16.91
N ASN A 707 28.67 16.05 -17.74
CA ASN A 707 27.56 15.11 -17.51
C ASN A 707 28.04 13.66 -17.76
N GLN A 708 27.92 12.78 -16.76
CA GLN A 708 28.29 11.36 -16.85
C GLN A 708 27.09 10.42 -17.05
N ASP A 709 25.91 10.95 -17.36
CA ASP A 709 24.76 10.17 -17.75
C ASP A 709 25.06 9.33 -19.01
N SER A 710 24.45 8.15 -19.12
CA SER A 710 24.53 7.31 -20.31
C SER A 710 23.93 8.01 -21.54
N ALA A 711 24.39 7.64 -22.74
CA ALA A 711 23.95 8.27 -23.99
C ALA A 711 22.44 8.15 -24.29
N THR A 712 21.73 7.27 -23.57
CA THR A 712 20.26 7.08 -23.68
C THR A 712 19.46 8.07 -22.81
N CYS A 713 20.11 8.92 -22.02
CA CYS A 713 19.47 9.93 -21.16
C CYS A 713 19.20 11.26 -21.90
N ASP A 714 18.18 12.00 -21.45
CA ASP A 714 17.99 13.41 -21.83
C ASP A 714 19.00 14.34 -21.12
N ALA A 715 19.00 15.63 -21.48
CA ALA A 715 19.84 16.62 -20.83
C ALA A 715 19.47 16.82 -19.35
N SER A 716 20.48 16.80 -18.48
CA SER A 716 20.32 16.89 -17.03
C SER A 716 20.79 18.23 -16.51
N THR A 717 20.13 18.74 -15.46
CA THR A 717 20.49 20.01 -14.83
C THR A 717 21.26 19.78 -13.54
N PHE A 718 22.36 20.51 -13.35
CA PHE A 718 23.23 20.41 -12.20
C PHE A 718 23.35 21.76 -11.50
N THR A 719 23.31 21.79 -10.17
CA THR A 719 23.56 22.98 -9.35
C THR A 719 25.00 22.99 -8.84
N LEU A 720 25.60 24.18 -8.76
CA LEU A 720 26.93 24.42 -8.19
C LEU A 720 26.84 25.39 -7.02
N ALA A 721 27.42 25.01 -5.88
CA ALA A 721 27.49 25.87 -4.70
C ALA A 721 28.81 25.66 -3.93
N ALA A 722 29.33 26.74 -3.32
CA ALA A 722 30.50 26.69 -2.45
C ALA A 722 30.09 26.74 -0.97
N SER A 723 30.70 25.89 -0.14
CA SER A 723 30.57 25.90 1.31
C SER A 723 31.67 26.77 1.91
N VAL A 724 31.35 28.02 2.25
CA VAL A 724 32.29 29.02 2.77
C VAL A 724 32.14 29.26 4.28
N PRO A 725 33.18 29.75 4.99
CA PRO A 725 33.09 30.12 6.40
C PRO A 725 32.08 31.22 6.71
N SER A 726 31.69 31.34 7.98
CA SER A 726 30.79 32.41 8.43
C SER A 726 31.34 33.80 8.09
N GLY A 727 30.49 34.67 7.55
CA GLY A 727 30.86 36.03 7.10
C GLY A 727 31.50 36.11 5.71
N TRP A 728 31.79 34.97 5.07
CA TRP A 728 32.25 34.92 3.67
C TRP A 728 31.05 34.83 2.72
N SER A 729 31.28 35.10 1.43
CA SER A 729 30.24 34.96 0.40
C SER A 729 30.74 34.23 -0.83
N ALA A 730 29.84 33.51 -1.52
CA ALA A 730 30.12 32.88 -2.80
C ALA A 730 28.89 32.93 -3.71
N ASN A 731 29.11 32.93 -5.03
CA ASN A 731 28.02 32.76 -6.00
C ASN A 731 27.59 31.28 -6.10
N SER A 732 26.43 31.05 -6.71
CA SER A 732 25.94 29.72 -7.09
C SER A 732 25.44 29.76 -8.54
N GLY A 733 25.28 28.60 -9.17
CA GLY A 733 24.78 28.51 -10.53
C GLY A 733 24.08 27.18 -10.82
N ALA A 734 23.34 27.13 -11.93
CA ALA A 734 22.73 25.92 -12.46
C ALA A 734 23.02 25.80 -13.96
N ILE A 735 23.26 24.58 -14.43
CA ILE A 735 23.69 24.31 -15.81
C ILE A 735 23.01 23.05 -16.33
N THR A 736 22.51 23.07 -17.57
CA THR A 736 21.85 21.93 -18.21
C THR A 736 22.76 21.38 -19.31
N LEU A 737 23.11 20.11 -19.23
CA LEU A 737 24.09 19.44 -20.10
C LEU A 737 23.52 18.15 -20.67
N ASN A 738 23.68 17.92 -21.97
CA ASN A 738 23.43 16.62 -22.59
C ASN A 738 24.41 15.55 -22.06
N PRO A 739 24.12 14.25 -22.16
CA PRO A 739 25.07 13.20 -21.80
C PRO A 739 26.45 13.39 -22.43
N SER A 740 27.52 13.25 -21.64
CA SER A 740 28.92 13.51 -22.03
C SER A 740 29.27 14.97 -22.39
N GLU A 741 28.32 15.91 -22.35
CA GLU A 741 28.58 17.33 -22.58
C GLU A 741 29.34 17.95 -21.41
N THR A 742 30.19 18.94 -21.70
CA THR A 742 31.05 19.61 -20.72
C THR A 742 30.92 21.12 -20.84
N GLN A 743 30.75 21.83 -19.73
CA GLN A 743 30.70 23.29 -19.68
C GLN A 743 31.34 23.82 -18.41
N SER A 744 31.85 25.06 -18.45
CA SER A 744 32.53 25.71 -17.33
C SER A 744 31.76 26.91 -16.78
N LEU A 745 31.79 27.08 -15.46
CA LEU A 745 31.25 28.22 -14.73
C LEU A 745 32.32 28.84 -13.83
N THR A 746 32.31 30.16 -13.69
CA THR A 746 33.19 30.87 -12.74
C THR A 746 32.55 30.95 -11.35
N MET A 747 33.25 30.41 -10.35
CA MET A 747 32.90 30.46 -8.94
C MET A 747 33.73 31.55 -8.24
N ASN A 748 33.08 32.60 -7.78
CA ASN A 748 33.68 33.71 -7.05
C ASN A 748 33.43 33.52 -5.57
N ILE A 749 34.51 33.46 -4.78
CA ILE A 749 34.47 33.36 -3.32
C ILE A 749 35.12 34.62 -2.75
N THR A 750 34.42 35.32 -1.86
CA THR A 750 34.91 36.55 -1.23
C THR A 750 35.08 36.31 0.26
N SER A 751 36.29 36.57 0.78
CA SER A 751 36.60 36.44 2.19
C SER A 751 35.99 37.56 3.02
N SER A 752 35.73 37.30 4.31
CA SER A 752 35.36 38.36 5.24
C SER A 752 36.50 39.38 5.39
N THR A 753 36.17 40.65 5.60
CA THR A 753 37.15 41.69 5.97
C THR A 753 37.79 41.43 7.34
N GLU A 754 37.22 40.54 8.15
CA GLU A 754 37.73 40.11 9.44
C GLU A 754 38.41 38.73 9.39
N ALA A 755 38.65 38.17 8.19
CA ALA A 755 39.29 36.87 8.05
C ALA A 755 40.72 36.90 8.62
N THR A 756 41.06 35.91 9.43
CA THR A 756 42.43 35.76 9.96
C THR A 756 43.37 35.22 8.89
N GLU A 757 44.66 35.55 9.01
CA GLU A 757 45.73 34.96 8.19
C GLU A 757 45.68 33.42 8.25
N GLY A 758 45.91 32.78 7.10
CA GLY A 758 45.93 31.33 6.98
C GLY A 758 45.24 30.79 5.74
N THR A 759 45.29 29.47 5.58
CA THR A 759 44.70 28.75 4.45
C THR A 759 43.37 28.10 4.84
N TYR A 760 42.34 28.36 4.04
CA TYR A 760 40.98 27.87 4.20
C TYR A 760 40.64 26.87 3.09
N ASP A 761 40.15 25.70 3.48
CA ASP A 761 39.69 24.67 2.54
C ASP A 761 38.20 24.86 2.20
N ILE A 762 37.94 25.39 1.01
CA ILE A 762 36.57 25.64 0.53
C ILE A 762 36.11 24.48 -0.33
N ALA A 763 34.97 23.88 0.02
CA ALA A 763 34.36 22.81 -0.77
C ALA A 763 33.39 23.42 -1.80
N ILE A 764 33.59 23.11 -3.08
CA ILE A 764 32.65 23.41 -4.16
C ILE A 764 31.97 22.11 -4.56
N THR A 765 30.64 22.10 -4.48
CA THR A 765 29.81 20.92 -4.73
C THR A 765 28.97 21.13 -5.97
N ALA A 766 29.01 20.15 -6.87
CA ALA A 766 28.09 20.02 -7.99
C ALA A 766 27.09 18.90 -7.69
N GLN A 767 25.80 19.15 -7.89
CA GLN A 767 24.73 18.19 -7.56
C GLN A 767 23.71 18.10 -8.68
N HIS A 768 23.27 16.88 -8.99
CA HIS A 768 22.20 16.62 -9.94
C HIS A 768 20.85 17.11 -9.39
N LEU A 769 20.11 17.91 -10.16
CA LEU A 769 18.91 18.61 -9.65
C LEU A 769 17.76 17.64 -9.32
N SER A 770 17.56 16.61 -10.14
CA SER A 770 16.50 15.60 -9.92
C SER A 770 16.91 14.44 -9.03
N ASP A 771 18.19 14.34 -8.63
CA ASP A 771 18.68 13.28 -7.76
C ASP A 771 19.86 13.80 -6.92
N SER A 772 19.54 14.29 -5.72
CA SER A 772 20.53 14.89 -4.83
C SER A 772 21.62 13.93 -4.35
N SER A 773 21.42 12.61 -4.50
CA SER A 773 22.44 11.60 -4.16
C SER A 773 23.62 11.59 -5.14
N LEU A 774 23.38 12.03 -6.39
CA LEU A 774 24.40 12.17 -7.43
C LEU A 774 25.07 13.54 -7.31
N SER A 775 26.07 13.63 -6.44
CA SER A 775 26.86 14.85 -6.24
C SER A 775 28.35 14.57 -6.13
N VAL A 776 29.15 15.56 -6.50
CA VAL A 776 30.60 15.55 -6.35
C VAL A 776 31.04 16.83 -5.66
N SER A 777 31.97 16.71 -4.71
CA SER A 777 32.56 17.85 -4.02
C SER A 777 34.07 17.86 -4.21
N LYS A 778 34.63 19.00 -4.58
CA LYS A 778 36.07 19.23 -4.71
C LYS A 778 36.48 20.40 -3.83
N ARG A 779 37.66 20.30 -3.24
CA ARG A 779 38.21 21.33 -2.36
C ARG A 779 39.20 22.20 -3.12
N VAL A 780 39.17 23.49 -2.83
CA VAL A 780 40.17 24.47 -3.24
C VAL A 780 40.70 25.18 -2.01
N SER A 781 41.97 25.54 -2.04
CA SER A 781 42.60 26.30 -0.98
C SER A 781 42.44 27.80 -1.26
N PHE A 782 42.09 28.55 -0.24
CA PHE A 782 42.01 30.01 -0.24
C PHE A 782 42.93 30.53 0.86
N SER A 783 43.99 31.26 0.50
CA SER A 783 45.01 31.71 1.47
C SER A 783 44.92 33.21 1.71
N ILE A 784 44.92 33.61 2.99
CA ILE A 784 44.93 35.01 3.44
C ILE A 784 46.32 35.40 3.92
N SER A 785 46.90 36.48 3.38
CA SER A 785 48.21 37.03 3.74
C SER A 785 48.19 37.93 5.00
N ALA A 786 49.36 38.09 5.62
CA ALA A 786 49.56 39.07 6.69
C ALA A 786 49.67 40.52 6.14
N PRO A 787 49.13 41.53 6.83
CA PRO A 787 49.23 42.92 6.39
C PRO A 787 50.69 43.44 6.41
N VAL A 788 51.14 44.05 5.30
CA VAL A 788 52.51 44.57 5.10
C VAL A 788 52.75 45.88 5.88
N PRO A 789 53.85 46.04 6.66
CA PRO A 789 54.18 47.31 7.33
C PRO A 789 54.89 48.32 6.39
N VAL A 790 54.62 49.62 6.55
CA VAL A 790 55.28 50.72 5.79
C VAL A 790 56.57 51.22 6.48
N PRO A 791 57.67 51.54 5.74
CA PRO A 791 58.94 51.99 6.32
C PRO A 791 58.93 53.48 6.76
N VAL A 792 59.79 53.82 7.73
CA VAL A 792 59.94 55.17 8.33
C VAL A 792 61.08 55.95 7.66
N ASN A 793 60.87 57.24 7.37
CA ASN A 793 61.85 58.14 6.70
C ASN A 793 63.15 58.34 7.51
N THR A 794 64.32 58.31 6.86
CA THR A 794 65.64 58.53 7.48
C THR A 794 66.17 59.94 7.16
N ALA A 795 66.98 60.54 8.04
CA ALA A 795 67.54 61.87 7.78
C ALA A 795 68.67 61.83 6.72
N PRO A 796 68.87 62.91 5.94
CA PRO A 796 69.91 62.97 4.92
C PRO A 796 71.31 63.06 5.53
N THR A 797 72.34 62.72 4.75
CA THR A 797 73.75 62.80 5.15
C THR A 797 74.46 63.94 4.43
N ALA A 798 74.82 65.00 5.18
CA ALA A 798 75.64 66.11 4.68
C ALA A 798 77.14 65.86 4.92
N GLN A 799 77.98 66.06 3.92
CA GLN A 799 79.42 65.84 3.97
C GLN A 799 80.22 67.14 3.82
N THR A 800 81.40 67.16 4.42
CA THR A 800 82.24 68.37 4.45
C THR A 800 82.89 68.65 3.11
N ASP A 801 82.84 69.91 2.66
CA ASP A 801 83.44 70.39 1.42
C ASP A 801 84.76 71.12 1.65
N ARG A 802 85.62 71.09 0.63
CA ARG A 802 86.89 71.85 0.60
C ARG A 802 87.05 72.53 -0.73
N VAL A 803 87.28 73.85 -0.71
CA VAL A 803 87.46 74.66 -1.91
C VAL A 803 88.70 75.52 -1.77
N GLU A 804 89.55 75.52 -2.79
CA GLU A 804 90.75 76.35 -2.84
C GLU A 804 90.54 77.53 -3.80
N VAL A 805 90.90 78.74 -3.37
CA VAL A 805 90.78 79.98 -4.15
C VAL A 805 92.16 80.58 -4.45
N THR A 806 92.36 81.05 -5.68
CA THR A 806 93.64 81.64 -6.14
C THR A 806 93.63 83.16 -6.15
N SER A 807 92.45 83.78 -6.12
CA SER A 807 92.22 85.23 -5.99
C SER A 807 91.17 85.51 -4.90
N LYS A 808 90.87 86.80 -4.66
CA LYS A 808 89.84 87.23 -3.70
C LYS A 808 88.49 87.52 -4.37
N ASP A 809 88.24 86.90 -5.52
CA ASP A 809 86.97 86.99 -6.24
C ASP A 809 85.96 85.99 -5.66
N SER A 810 84.66 86.21 -5.89
CA SER A 810 83.60 85.31 -5.43
C SER A 810 83.67 83.95 -6.15
N VAL A 811 83.43 82.86 -5.43
CA VAL A 811 83.43 81.48 -5.95
C VAL A 811 82.08 80.81 -5.72
N SER A 812 81.57 80.10 -6.73
CA SER A 812 80.39 79.24 -6.60
C SER A 812 80.79 77.83 -6.21
N ILE A 813 80.12 77.26 -5.22
CA ILE A 813 80.42 75.98 -4.58
C ILE A 813 79.15 75.12 -4.64
N ASN A 814 79.28 73.94 -5.24
CA ASN A 814 78.21 72.94 -5.25
C ASN A 814 78.40 71.97 -4.09
N VAL A 815 77.91 72.34 -2.91
CA VAL A 815 78.06 71.53 -1.70
C VAL A 815 77.21 70.26 -1.72
N LEU A 816 76.13 70.19 -2.50
CA LEU A 816 75.30 68.99 -2.59
C LEU A 816 75.95 67.84 -3.38
N ALA A 817 77.13 68.05 -3.97
CA ALA A 817 77.74 67.07 -4.88
C ALA A 817 78.19 65.78 -4.17
N ASN A 818 78.45 65.84 -2.87
CA ASN A 818 78.88 64.73 -2.01
C ASN A 818 77.85 64.38 -0.91
N ASP A 819 76.65 64.95 -0.98
CA ASP A 819 75.57 64.69 -0.04
C ASP A 819 74.60 63.63 -0.60
N SER A 820 73.96 62.88 0.30
CA SER A 820 73.02 61.82 -0.09
C SER A 820 71.92 61.60 0.92
N ASP A 821 70.75 61.18 0.44
CA ASP A 821 69.66 60.68 1.25
C ASP A 821 69.53 59.14 1.12
N PRO A 822 69.30 58.37 2.21
CA PRO A 822 69.20 56.92 2.15
C PRO A 822 68.02 56.41 1.31
N GLU A 823 66.91 57.13 1.32
CA GLU A 823 65.72 56.80 0.52
C GLU A 823 65.76 57.42 -0.89
N GLY A 824 66.78 58.26 -1.15
CA GLY A 824 67.00 58.91 -2.43
C GLY A 824 66.19 60.20 -2.61
N ASP A 825 65.67 60.76 -1.52
CA ASP A 825 64.88 61.98 -1.54
C ASP A 825 65.71 63.21 -1.98
N ARG A 826 65.01 64.19 -2.54
CA ARG A 826 65.65 65.36 -3.15
C ARG A 826 66.18 66.32 -2.09
N LEU A 827 67.50 66.51 -2.07
CA LEU A 827 68.17 67.41 -1.14
C LEU A 827 68.11 68.88 -1.55
N THR A 828 67.89 69.75 -0.57
CA THR A 828 67.90 71.22 -0.72
C THR A 828 68.68 71.90 0.40
N ILE A 829 69.47 72.92 0.09
CA ILE A 829 70.20 73.71 1.11
C ILE A 829 69.22 74.71 1.72
N THR A 830 69.01 74.62 3.03
CA THR A 830 68.02 75.45 3.74
C THR A 830 68.65 76.62 4.49
N SER A 831 69.90 76.48 4.95
CA SER A 831 70.60 77.57 5.63
C SER A 831 72.12 77.48 5.51
N VAL A 832 72.79 78.61 5.71
CA VAL A 832 74.24 78.73 5.78
C VAL A 832 74.64 79.67 6.91
N THR A 833 75.79 79.41 7.51
CA THR A 833 76.49 80.40 8.35
C THR A 833 77.44 81.24 7.49
N GLN A 834 77.90 82.36 8.03
CA GLN A 834 78.88 83.21 7.37
C GLN A 834 80.29 82.80 7.79
N GLY A 835 81.25 82.91 6.88
CA GLY A 835 82.66 82.77 7.21
C GLY A 835 83.13 83.93 8.07
N SER A 836 84.18 83.71 8.87
CA SER A 836 84.79 84.76 9.70
C SER A 836 85.53 85.83 8.87
N LYS A 837 85.86 85.51 7.61
CA LYS A 837 86.68 86.29 6.70
C LYS A 837 86.07 86.38 5.29
N GLY A 838 84.79 86.10 5.15
CA GLY A 838 84.04 86.24 3.90
C GLY A 838 82.54 86.02 4.11
N SER A 839 81.74 86.35 3.09
CA SER A 839 80.28 86.19 3.15
C SER A 839 79.81 85.07 2.23
N VAL A 840 78.80 84.31 2.67
CA VAL A 840 78.20 83.19 1.96
C VAL A 840 76.75 83.52 1.63
N GLN A 841 76.33 83.24 0.40
CA GLN A 841 74.95 83.37 -0.03
C GLN A 841 74.49 82.09 -0.72
N ILE A 842 73.28 81.62 -0.39
CA ILE A 842 72.60 80.56 -1.14
C ILE A 842 72.01 81.18 -2.41
N THR A 843 72.30 80.60 -3.57
CA THR A 843 71.76 81.04 -4.85
C THR A 843 70.43 80.35 -5.17
N SER A 844 69.64 80.94 -6.08
CA SER A 844 68.36 80.38 -6.51
C SER A 844 68.48 79.01 -7.20
N ASN A 845 69.66 78.65 -7.70
CA ASN A 845 69.94 77.33 -8.28
C ASN A 845 70.51 76.32 -7.26
N GLY A 846 70.49 76.62 -5.95
CA GLY A 846 70.87 75.68 -4.89
C GLY A 846 72.37 75.47 -4.72
N GLN A 847 73.20 76.42 -5.16
CA GLN A 847 74.64 76.46 -4.89
C GLN A 847 74.95 77.53 -3.84
N LEU A 848 76.19 77.53 -3.34
CA LEU A 848 76.67 78.53 -2.41
C LEU A 848 77.70 79.44 -3.08
N ILE A 849 77.50 80.75 -3.02
CA ILE A 849 78.53 81.73 -3.42
C ILE A 849 79.25 82.22 -2.18
N TYR A 850 80.56 81.96 -2.11
CA TYR A 850 81.44 82.52 -1.08
C TYR A 850 82.23 83.70 -1.65
N THR A 851 82.20 84.84 -0.97
CA THR A 851 82.93 86.06 -1.34
C THR A 851 83.96 86.39 -0.26
N PRO A 852 85.27 86.20 -0.52
CA PRO A 852 86.31 86.54 0.44
C PRO A 852 86.30 88.03 0.79
N ALA A 853 86.41 88.36 2.08
CA ALA A 853 86.60 89.75 2.49
C ALA A 853 88.01 90.24 2.10
N LYS A 854 88.21 91.56 1.99
CA LYS A 854 89.53 92.14 1.71
C LYS A 854 90.61 91.65 2.71
N SER A 855 90.23 91.36 3.95
CA SER A 855 91.08 90.84 5.02
C SER A 855 91.43 89.34 4.92
N PHE A 856 90.82 88.57 4.02
CA PHE A 856 91.07 87.13 3.88
C PHE A 856 92.56 86.84 3.58
N LYS A 857 93.19 86.03 4.45
CA LYS A 857 94.54 85.46 4.30
C LYS A 857 94.54 84.06 4.94
N GLY A 858 95.02 83.05 4.21
CA GLY A 858 95.13 81.67 4.70
C GLY A 858 93.87 80.82 4.46
N SER A 859 92.94 80.80 5.40
CA SER A 859 91.71 80.00 5.33
C SER A 859 90.52 80.64 6.05
N ASP A 860 89.33 80.17 5.71
CA ASP A 860 88.05 80.46 6.37
C ASP A 860 87.15 79.22 6.31
N SER A 861 86.09 79.19 7.13
CA SER A 861 85.13 78.10 7.13
C SER A 861 83.74 78.59 7.49
N PHE A 862 82.73 77.96 6.91
CA PHE A 862 81.33 78.15 7.26
C PHE A 862 80.61 76.80 7.20
N SER A 863 79.36 76.75 7.67
CA SER A 863 78.52 75.55 7.61
C SER A 863 77.28 75.77 6.75
N TYR A 864 76.73 74.68 6.23
CA TYR A 864 75.46 74.65 5.52
C TYR A 864 74.60 73.49 6.00
N THR A 865 73.28 73.66 5.93
CA THR A 865 72.28 72.66 6.30
C THR A 865 71.47 72.26 5.08
N ILE A 866 71.26 70.95 4.90
CA ILE A 866 70.43 70.36 3.84
C ILE A 866 69.16 69.74 4.43
N SER A 867 68.11 69.60 3.61
CA SER A 867 66.87 68.90 3.94
C SER A 867 66.36 68.04 2.78
N ASP A 868 65.77 66.89 3.12
CA ASP A 868 65.01 65.98 2.24
C ASP A 868 63.51 66.38 2.10
N GLY A 869 63.04 67.36 2.90
CA GLY A 869 61.64 67.77 2.99
C GLY A 869 60.96 67.42 4.32
N TYR A 870 61.55 66.51 5.12
CA TYR A 870 61.05 66.08 6.42
C TYR A 870 62.09 66.26 7.55
N LEU A 871 63.35 65.90 7.31
CA LEU A 871 64.49 65.95 8.23
C LEU A 871 65.66 66.76 7.64
N THR A 872 66.69 67.05 8.44
CA THR A 872 67.80 67.94 8.05
C THR A 872 69.16 67.47 8.58
N SER A 873 70.25 67.84 7.88
CA SER A 873 71.63 67.55 8.28
C SER A 873 72.58 68.69 7.94
N THR A 874 73.71 68.84 8.65
CA THR A 874 74.61 70.01 8.54
C THR A 874 76.06 69.59 8.36
N ALA A 875 76.76 70.23 7.42
CA ALA A 875 78.20 70.03 7.18
C ALA A 875 78.95 71.36 7.06
N SER A 876 80.29 71.28 7.05
CA SER A 876 81.18 72.44 6.95
C SER A 876 81.79 72.55 5.56
N VAL A 877 82.06 73.78 5.13
CA VAL A 877 82.87 74.11 3.95
C VAL A 877 84.13 74.80 4.42
N TYR A 878 85.28 74.30 3.99
CA TYR A 878 86.58 74.91 4.26
C TYR A 878 87.14 75.58 3.01
N ILE A 879 87.47 76.86 3.12
CA ILE A 879 88.07 77.65 2.04
C ILE A 879 89.55 77.90 2.35
N SER A 880 90.45 77.62 1.41
CA SER A 880 91.89 77.93 1.54
C SER A 880 92.40 78.77 0.37
N MET A 881 93.41 79.62 0.61
CA MET A 881 94.08 80.39 -0.44
C MET A 881 95.28 79.61 -1.01
N ALA A 882 95.30 79.42 -2.33
CA ALA A 882 96.41 78.77 -3.01
C ALA A 882 97.69 79.61 -2.89
N SER A 883 98.79 78.98 -2.47
CA SER A 883 100.13 79.59 -2.53
C SER A 883 100.65 79.54 -3.96
N SER A 884 101.09 80.67 -4.53
CA SER A 884 101.75 80.69 -5.84
C SER A 884 103.04 79.84 -5.79
N SER A 885 103.00 78.67 -6.41
CA SER A 885 104.03 77.62 -6.35
C SER A 885 105.28 77.96 -7.18
N GLY A 886 106.44 77.49 -6.73
CA GLY A 886 107.59 77.25 -7.61
C GLY A 886 107.87 75.75 -7.73
N ASN A 887 107.68 75.21 -8.95
CA ASN A 887 108.25 74.03 -9.63
C ASN A 887 108.82 72.86 -8.78
N ASP A 888 108.64 71.59 -9.14
CA ASP A 888 108.93 71.03 -10.46
C ASP A 888 108.28 69.64 -10.64
N SER A 889 108.06 69.33 -11.91
CA SER A 889 107.70 68.09 -12.59
C SER A 889 107.96 66.73 -11.90
N SER A 890 107.02 65.79 -12.10
CA SER A 890 107.22 64.71 -13.06
C SER A 890 106.15 63.61 -12.94
N LYS A 891 105.58 63.32 -14.11
CA LYS A 891 104.72 62.21 -14.53
C LYS A 891 105.02 60.84 -13.90
N GLY A 892 103.96 60.04 -13.70
CA GLY A 892 104.08 58.58 -13.58
C GLY A 892 102.76 57.85 -13.41
N LYS A 893 102.22 57.28 -14.50
CA LYS A 893 101.12 56.30 -14.51
C LYS A 893 101.55 55.00 -13.81
N GLY A 894 100.60 54.31 -13.15
CA GLY A 894 100.48 52.86 -13.26
C GLY A 894 100.34 52.05 -11.97
N ARG A 895 99.21 51.31 -11.89
CA ARG A 895 99.03 49.89 -11.51
C ARG A 895 99.85 49.38 -10.29
N LYS A 896 99.22 48.86 -9.26
CA LYS A 896 98.27 47.72 -9.23
C LYS A 896 97.32 47.85 -8.05
#